data_AF-A0A059KL30-F1
#
_entry.id   AF-A0A059KL30-F1
#
_cell.length_a   1.000
_cell.length_b   1.000
_cell.length_c   1.000
_cell.angle_alpha   90.00
_cell.angle_beta   90.00
_cell.angle_gamma   90.00
#
_symmetry.space_group_name_H-M   'P 1'
#
loop_
_entity.id
_entity.type
_entity.pdbx_description
1 polymer ?
#
loop_
_entity_poly.entity_id
_entity_poly.type
_entity_poly.pdbx_seq_one_letter_code
_entity_poly.pdbx_strand_id
1 'polypeptide(L)'
;MVEAGKLLPKAYNLLALVKRLREALSASPPNRVRAAGLARAVPAARADIRGEDAASMTDADATAIRSDCIAGAALTDSDISTPDGLAIAQRAVTACATAQLAVKVQSIRGDVESLASVPNPGPRLLASHAFKEACRDQLIAAGSEAVQSLATLSVKTKGRRDELTKLIGEANSKIRREAYLIAGERARLIDDYIRAEVDRIKRDGVDIGEDFPYDYVRKSREYNEFSESSHKMARDKIQPMIDEAKKNASGLESELQSINAPAVAEAQALISRLMDAPSVSREEATAWAESQEITKTAINRLKSEKYPVDKLRADMADFYRITNGRIGRVVISSTGKSRASADQIHGAAVATIDIGSGFDKRVLWHELAHHLESDHVLLAAGKGFIEGRSKGVARLSSLAPRASYGPKEKAHADGFFDPYVGKIYDDATEVFSMGVESLSSPDLLVKRIAADPEHFALVAGMVTTPTSDGLARYRRIREELAGLTSDVASQQKSAIDAAKEFLAGRAVMTRDDDAAAKLFKSADYFSLLAIGRPKNEQEMIDAYVGSISGMLLFKAAALISRNAAGRMNRKTKGFVIFAGPDRVESVFIYGTDIDLPKAIMQALAVRENVDGLTPGGWMFSTRKYIDNGQLEKLLTTYSSGEKNVE
;
A
#
# COMPACT_ATOMS: atom_id res chain seq x y z
N MET A 1 24.38 5.00 -9.65
CA MET A 1 24.93 4.36 -10.87
C MET A 1 24.26 3.02 -11.20
N VAL A 2 24.37 1.98 -10.35
CA VAL A 2 23.76 0.66 -10.65
C VAL A 2 22.23 0.72 -10.80
N GLU A 3 21.53 1.43 -9.92
CA GLU A 3 20.07 1.64 -10.05
C GLU A 3 19.70 2.51 -11.26
N ALA A 4 20.45 3.58 -11.55
CA ALA A 4 20.26 4.38 -12.78
C ALA A 4 20.41 3.51 -14.05
N GLY A 5 21.37 2.59 -14.06
CA GLY A 5 21.56 1.58 -15.11
C GLY A 5 20.44 0.53 -15.18
N LYS A 6 19.67 0.30 -14.11
CA LYS A 6 18.46 -0.57 -14.12
C LYS A 6 17.21 0.18 -14.59
N LEU A 7 17.15 1.50 -14.40
CA LEU A 7 16.02 2.35 -14.81
C LEU A 7 16.06 2.68 -16.31
N LEU A 8 17.25 2.84 -16.88
CA LEU A 8 17.45 3.07 -18.33
C LEU A 8 16.77 2.00 -19.20
N PRO A 9 16.97 0.68 -18.99
CA PRO A 9 16.27 -0.37 -19.73
C PRO A 9 14.74 -0.31 -19.59
N LYS A 10 14.20 0.11 -18.43
CA LYS A 10 12.74 0.27 -18.25
C LYS A 10 12.20 1.45 -19.06
N ALA A 11 12.92 2.57 -19.11
CA ALA A 11 12.59 3.71 -19.96
C ALA A 11 12.68 3.34 -21.46
N TYR A 12 13.70 2.59 -21.87
CA TYR A 12 13.82 2.05 -23.23
C TYR A 12 12.71 1.05 -23.58
N ASN A 13 12.32 0.17 -22.63
CA ASN A 13 11.19 -0.74 -22.81
C ASN A 13 9.85 0.00 -22.93
N LEU A 14 9.69 1.11 -22.20
CA LEU A 14 8.52 1.99 -22.33
C LEU A 14 8.49 2.65 -23.72
N LEU A 15 9.64 3.13 -24.20
CA LEU A 15 9.79 3.66 -25.56
C LEU A 15 9.45 2.59 -26.63
N ALA A 16 9.91 1.35 -26.41
CA ALA A 16 9.62 0.21 -27.27
C ALA A 16 8.13 -0.19 -27.24
N LEU A 17 7.48 -0.13 -26.07
CA LEU A 17 6.04 -0.39 -25.92
C LEU A 17 5.21 0.68 -26.65
N VAL A 18 5.57 1.96 -26.50
CA VAL A 18 4.94 3.07 -27.24
C VAL A 18 5.12 2.89 -28.77
N LYS A 19 6.30 2.46 -29.21
CA LYS A 19 6.58 2.12 -30.61
C LYS A 19 5.72 0.94 -31.12
N ARG A 20 5.49 -0.10 -30.31
CA ARG A 20 4.63 -1.23 -30.69
C ARG A 20 3.14 -0.87 -30.70
N LEU A 21 2.69 -0.04 -29.76
CA LEU A 21 1.33 0.51 -29.77
C LEU A 21 1.09 1.37 -31.02
N ARG A 22 2.11 2.12 -31.48
CA ARG A 22 2.09 2.85 -32.77
C ARG A 22 1.90 1.91 -33.97
N GLU A 23 2.61 0.79 -34.00
CA GLU A 23 2.50 -0.24 -35.07
C GLU A 23 1.13 -0.94 -35.07
N ALA A 24 0.59 -1.26 -33.89
CA ALA A 24 -0.74 -1.88 -33.77
C ALA A 24 -1.88 -0.93 -34.18
N LEU A 25 -1.80 0.35 -33.80
CA LEU A 25 -2.82 1.36 -34.14
C LEU A 25 -2.82 1.73 -35.63
N SER A 26 -1.70 1.59 -36.32
CA SER A 26 -1.58 1.87 -37.76
C SER A 26 -2.04 0.71 -38.66
N ALA A 27 -2.29 -0.48 -38.11
CA ALA A 27 -2.73 -1.66 -38.85
C ALA A 27 -4.27 -1.82 -39.00
N SER A 28 -5.09 -0.99 -38.34
CA SER A 28 -6.57 -1.11 -38.39
C SER A 28 -7.25 -0.17 -39.41
N PRO A 29 -8.26 -0.63 -40.17
CA PRO A 29 -8.88 0.16 -41.23
C PRO A 29 -9.81 1.25 -40.67
N PRO A 30 -9.90 2.43 -41.30
CA PRO A 30 -10.45 3.61 -40.64
C PRO A 30 -11.85 4.01 -41.17
N ASN A 31 -12.71 4.66 -40.36
CA ASN A 31 -14.13 4.97 -40.74
C ASN A 31 -14.73 6.21 -40.02
N ARG A 32 -15.68 6.89 -40.69
CA ARG A 32 -15.99 8.35 -40.74
C ARG A 32 -16.43 9.17 -39.50
N VAL A 33 -16.63 8.64 -38.30
CA VAL A 33 -17.25 9.40 -37.16
C VAL A 33 -16.20 10.09 -36.25
N ARG A 34 -15.10 10.59 -36.83
CA ARG A 34 -13.81 10.76 -36.14
C ARG A 34 -13.33 12.19 -35.83
N ALA A 35 -14.04 13.25 -36.27
CA ALA A 35 -13.45 14.59 -36.38
C ALA A 35 -13.40 15.47 -35.09
N ALA A 36 -14.43 15.44 -34.22
CA ALA A 36 -14.64 16.53 -33.27
C ALA A 36 -13.80 16.49 -31.96
N GLY A 37 -13.29 15.32 -31.57
CA GLY A 37 -12.47 15.12 -30.37
C GLY A 37 -10.97 15.34 -30.62
N LEU A 38 -10.45 14.86 -31.74
CA LEU A 38 -9.03 15.01 -32.10
C LEU A 38 -8.67 16.44 -32.55
N ALA A 39 -9.59 17.15 -33.20
CA ALA A 39 -9.38 18.54 -33.63
C ALA A 39 -9.03 19.51 -32.50
N ARG A 40 -9.40 19.19 -31.25
CA ARG A 40 -9.07 20.01 -30.06
C ARG A 40 -7.71 19.66 -29.43
N ALA A 41 -7.21 18.44 -29.62
CA ALA A 41 -5.95 17.98 -29.04
C ALA A 41 -4.72 18.42 -29.85
N VAL A 42 -4.85 18.55 -31.18
CA VAL A 42 -3.75 18.91 -32.09
C VAL A 42 -3.24 20.34 -31.89
N PRO A 43 -4.09 21.38 -31.71
CA PRO A 43 -3.62 22.73 -31.42
C PRO A 43 -2.97 22.87 -30.04
N ALA A 44 -3.36 22.06 -29.05
CA ALA A 44 -2.75 22.07 -27.72
C ALA A 44 -1.30 21.53 -27.76
N ALA A 45 -1.05 20.48 -28.56
CA ALA A 45 0.30 19.97 -28.80
C ALA A 45 1.22 20.95 -29.58
N ARG A 46 0.65 21.94 -30.27
CA ARG A 46 1.36 22.96 -31.07
C ARG A 46 2.09 24.01 -30.23
N ALA A 47 1.67 24.24 -28.98
CA ALA A 47 2.25 25.26 -28.10
C ALA A 47 3.56 24.80 -27.44
N ASP A 48 3.72 23.50 -27.18
CA ASP A 48 4.81 22.95 -26.37
C ASP A 48 6.08 22.58 -27.17
N ILE A 49 6.01 22.60 -28.51
CA ILE A 49 7.13 22.23 -29.39
C ILE A 49 7.60 23.46 -30.19
N ARG A 50 8.25 24.42 -29.51
CA ARG A 50 9.08 25.45 -30.15
C ARG A 50 10.42 25.57 -29.44
N GLY A 51 11.50 25.33 -30.17
CA GLY A 51 12.88 25.70 -29.78
C GLY A 51 13.79 24.51 -29.43
N GLU A 52 14.81 24.31 -30.25
CA GLU A 52 16.17 23.80 -29.95
C GLU A 52 16.41 22.40 -29.32
N ASP A 53 15.47 21.74 -28.65
CA ASP A 53 15.79 20.53 -27.85
C ASP A 53 15.80 19.17 -28.60
N ALA A 54 15.62 19.16 -29.93
CA ALA A 54 15.47 17.92 -30.71
C ALA A 54 16.79 17.31 -31.25
N ALA A 55 17.96 17.87 -30.93
CA ALA A 55 19.22 17.58 -31.61
C ALA A 55 19.92 16.24 -31.27
N SER A 56 19.29 15.32 -30.54
CA SER A 56 19.96 14.11 -30.01
C SER A 56 19.31 12.76 -30.35
N MET A 57 18.21 12.74 -31.12
CA MET A 57 17.69 11.52 -31.74
C MET A 57 18.46 11.24 -33.04
N THR A 58 18.55 9.97 -33.47
CA THR A 58 19.09 9.69 -34.83
C THR A 58 18.26 10.47 -35.85
N ASP A 59 18.93 11.06 -36.86
CA ASP A 59 18.26 11.95 -37.82
C ASP A 59 17.04 11.29 -38.49
N ALA A 60 17.05 9.97 -38.66
CA ALA A 60 15.96 9.20 -39.25
C ALA A 60 14.70 9.14 -38.37
N ASP A 61 14.84 8.82 -37.07
CA ASP A 61 13.69 8.72 -36.15
C ASP A 61 13.12 10.10 -35.83
N ALA A 62 13.99 11.11 -35.69
CA ALA A 62 13.58 12.51 -35.49
C ALA A 62 12.80 13.04 -36.72
N THR A 63 13.26 12.70 -37.93
CA THR A 63 12.60 13.10 -39.18
C THR A 63 11.23 12.42 -39.33
N ALA A 64 11.11 11.13 -39.02
CA ALA A 64 9.83 10.42 -39.09
C ALA A 64 8.80 10.98 -38.08
N ILE A 65 9.23 11.25 -36.85
CA ILE A 65 8.39 11.85 -35.80
C ILE A 65 7.97 13.27 -36.19
N ARG A 66 8.91 14.08 -36.69
CA ARG A 66 8.64 15.45 -37.14
C ARG A 66 7.68 15.46 -38.33
N SER A 67 7.88 14.55 -39.29
CA SER A 67 6.99 14.37 -40.44
C SER A 67 5.57 14.02 -40.00
N ASP A 68 5.40 13.07 -39.08
CA ASP A 68 4.09 12.69 -38.56
C ASP A 68 3.42 13.84 -37.77
N CYS A 69 4.16 14.55 -36.91
CA CYS A 69 3.63 15.72 -36.20
C CYS A 69 3.22 16.87 -37.16
N ILE A 70 4.03 17.16 -38.19
CA ILE A 70 3.70 18.17 -39.22
C ILE A 70 2.47 17.74 -40.03
N ALA A 71 2.43 16.47 -40.45
CA ALA A 71 1.30 15.93 -41.21
C ALA A 71 0.00 16.00 -40.41
N GLY A 72 0.04 15.70 -39.11
CA GLY A 72 -1.12 15.86 -38.23
C GLY A 72 -1.52 17.32 -37.99
N ALA A 73 -0.54 18.23 -37.88
CA ALA A 73 -0.79 19.66 -37.70
C ALA A 73 -1.39 20.34 -38.93
N ALA A 74 -1.23 19.75 -40.12
CA ALA A 74 -1.82 20.22 -41.36
C ALA A 74 -3.27 19.73 -41.58
N LEU A 75 -3.79 18.83 -40.74
CA LEU A 75 -5.14 18.30 -40.89
C LEU A 75 -6.19 19.33 -40.49
N THR A 76 -7.19 19.49 -41.36
CA THR A 76 -8.44 20.21 -41.09
C THR A 76 -9.49 19.29 -40.47
N ASP A 77 -10.57 19.85 -39.92
CA ASP A 77 -11.71 19.07 -39.43
C ASP A 77 -12.30 18.14 -40.50
N SER A 78 -12.29 18.58 -41.77
CA SER A 78 -12.67 17.75 -42.91
C SER A 78 -11.70 16.60 -43.15
N ASP A 79 -10.39 16.80 -42.96
CA ASP A 79 -9.39 15.75 -43.18
C ASP A 79 -9.51 14.67 -42.10
N ILE A 80 -9.70 15.04 -40.82
CA ILE A 80 -9.84 14.10 -39.70
C ILE A 80 -11.10 13.21 -39.84
N SER A 81 -12.11 13.68 -40.58
CA SER A 81 -13.31 12.88 -40.90
C SER A 81 -13.03 11.72 -41.86
N THR A 82 -11.90 11.76 -42.57
CA THR A 82 -11.48 10.70 -43.48
C THR A 82 -10.72 9.59 -42.76
N PRO A 83 -10.79 8.35 -43.27
CA PRO A 83 -10.02 7.26 -42.72
C PRO A 83 -8.51 7.54 -42.60
N ASP A 84 -7.93 8.08 -43.67
CA ASP A 84 -6.50 8.40 -43.75
C ASP A 84 -6.13 9.58 -42.86
N GLY A 85 -6.97 10.61 -42.79
CA GLY A 85 -6.74 11.76 -41.93
C GLY A 85 -6.76 11.40 -40.44
N LEU A 86 -7.62 10.49 -39.97
CA LEU A 86 -7.50 10.03 -38.58
C LEU A 86 -6.25 9.14 -38.38
N ALA A 87 -5.88 8.30 -39.33
CA ALA A 87 -4.64 7.52 -39.21
C ALA A 87 -3.41 8.45 -39.10
N ILE A 88 -3.39 9.56 -39.86
CA ILE A 88 -2.37 10.61 -39.75
C ILE A 88 -2.45 11.29 -38.38
N ALA A 89 -3.66 11.63 -37.90
CA ALA A 89 -3.84 12.32 -36.63
C ALA A 89 -3.42 11.45 -35.43
N GLN A 90 -3.71 10.15 -35.45
CA GLN A 90 -3.23 9.19 -34.45
C GLN A 90 -1.72 9.07 -34.46
N ARG A 91 -1.10 8.91 -35.64
CA ARG A 91 0.36 8.88 -35.77
C ARG A 91 1.00 10.17 -35.24
N ALA A 92 0.41 11.32 -35.53
CA ALA A 92 0.87 12.61 -35.05
C ALA A 92 0.79 12.75 -33.52
N VAL A 93 -0.34 12.39 -32.90
CA VAL A 93 -0.49 12.44 -31.43
C VAL A 93 0.55 11.52 -30.75
N THR A 94 0.71 10.30 -31.26
CA THR A 94 1.70 9.36 -30.73
C THR A 94 3.14 9.83 -30.98
N ALA A 95 3.43 10.38 -32.15
CA ALA A 95 4.74 10.92 -32.49
C ALA A 95 5.11 12.10 -31.57
N CYS A 96 4.19 13.02 -31.33
CA CYS A 96 4.43 14.19 -30.48
C CYS A 96 4.60 13.78 -29.00
N ALA A 97 3.81 12.82 -28.51
CA ALA A 97 4.01 12.25 -27.17
C ALA A 97 5.37 11.53 -27.05
N THR A 98 5.78 10.79 -28.09
CA THR A 98 7.10 10.13 -28.15
C THR A 98 8.24 11.14 -28.16
N ALA A 99 8.09 12.25 -28.90
CA ALA A 99 9.08 13.33 -28.94
C ALA A 99 9.26 13.99 -27.57
N GLN A 100 8.14 14.33 -26.90
CA GLN A 100 8.16 14.90 -25.55
C GLN A 100 8.84 13.96 -24.54
N LEU A 101 8.56 12.66 -24.63
CA LEU A 101 9.19 11.65 -23.79
C LEU A 101 10.69 11.54 -24.06
N ALA A 102 11.10 11.56 -25.34
CA ALA A 102 12.51 11.48 -25.74
C ALA A 102 13.33 12.68 -25.25
N VAL A 103 12.79 13.90 -25.35
CA VAL A 103 13.43 15.12 -24.82
C VAL A 103 13.64 15.01 -23.31
N LYS A 104 12.59 14.61 -22.56
CA LYS A 104 12.69 14.40 -21.11
C LYS A 104 13.72 13.32 -20.74
N VAL A 105 13.74 12.19 -21.45
CA VAL A 105 14.73 11.12 -21.23
C VAL A 105 16.16 11.60 -21.49
N GLN A 106 16.36 12.43 -22.53
CA GLN A 106 17.68 12.99 -22.82
C GLN A 106 18.16 13.96 -21.74
N SER A 107 17.27 14.78 -21.17
CA SER A 107 17.58 15.64 -20.01
C SER A 107 18.07 14.80 -18.83
N ILE A 108 17.34 13.74 -18.48
CA ILE A 108 17.71 12.80 -17.41
C ILE A 108 19.06 12.12 -17.71
N ARG A 109 19.32 11.78 -18.98
CA ARG A 109 20.57 11.13 -19.39
C ARG A 109 21.79 12.00 -19.09
N GLY A 110 21.74 13.30 -19.39
CA GLY A 110 22.82 14.23 -19.07
C GLY A 110 23.15 14.24 -17.57
N ASP A 111 22.11 14.26 -16.74
CA ASP A 111 22.26 14.19 -15.29
C ASP A 111 22.84 12.84 -14.81
N VAL A 112 22.40 11.72 -15.40
CA VAL A 112 22.93 10.38 -15.09
C VAL A 112 24.40 10.25 -15.50
N GLU A 113 24.78 10.77 -16.67
CA GLU A 113 26.17 10.75 -17.15
C GLU A 113 27.07 11.64 -16.28
N SER A 114 26.56 12.78 -15.80
CA SER A 114 27.28 13.63 -14.83
C SER A 114 27.45 12.96 -13.47
N LEU A 115 26.44 12.21 -12.99
CA LEU A 115 26.58 11.39 -11.79
C LEU A 115 27.54 10.22 -12.02
N ALA A 116 27.65 9.75 -13.26
CA ALA A 116 28.53 8.65 -13.62
C ALA A 116 30.02 9.05 -13.65
N SER A 117 30.33 10.35 -13.76
CA SER A 117 31.70 10.86 -13.77
C SER A 117 32.24 11.17 -12.37
N VAL A 118 31.39 11.15 -11.34
CA VAL A 118 31.84 11.27 -9.94
C VAL A 118 32.64 10.02 -9.56
N PRO A 119 33.92 10.15 -9.16
CA PRO A 119 34.75 9.00 -8.79
C PRO A 119 34.06 8.19 -7.71
N ASN A 120 33.78 6.91 -7.96
CA ASN A 120 33.17 6.01 -6.99
C ASN A 120 34.15 5.85 -5.80
N PRO A 121 33.91 6.48 -4.64
CA PRO A 121 34.74 6.25 -3.49
C PRO A 121 34.31 4.88 -2.98
N GLY A 122 35.08 3.84 -3.34
CA GLY A 122 34.67 2.46 -3.09
C GLY A 122 34.15 2.24 -1.66
N PRO A 123 33.26 1.27 -1.43
CA PRO A 123 32.49 1.13 -0.18
C PRO A 123 33.33 1.07 1.11
N ARG A 124 34.63 0.75 1.02
CA ARG A 124 35.56 0.79 2.15
C ARG A 124 36.00 2.21 2.58
N LEU A 125 35.93 3.21 1.71
CA LEU A 125 36.34 4.59 1.99
C LEU A 125 35.22 5.44 2.58
N LEU A 126 33.95 5.18 2.26
CA LEU A 126 32.79 5.82 2.91
C LEU A 126 32.48 5.23 4.30
N ALA A 127 32.84 3.95 4.54
CA ALA A 127 32.85 3.35 5.87
C ALA A 127 34.07 3.77 6.73
N SER A 128 34.95 4.62 6.20
CA SER A 128 36.21 4.97 6.86
C SER A 128 36.00 5.95 8.01
N HIS A 129 36.97 5.89 8.92
CA HIS A 129 37.18 6.77 10.06
C HIS A 129 36.75 8.23 9.84
N ALA A 130 36.92 8.79 8.63
CA ALA A 130 36.59 10.18 8.30
C ALA A 130 35.08 10.50 8.37
N PHE A 131 34.18 9.61 7.94
CA PHE A 131 32.73 9.85 8.10
C PHE A 131 32.33 9.75 9.58
N LYS A 132 32.91 8.78 10.30
CA LYS A 132 32.73 8.65 11.75
C LYS A 132 33.27 9.86 12.51
N GLU A 133 34.43 10.39 12.12
CA GLU A 133 35.05 11.57 12.72
C GLU A 133 34.30 12.85 12.35
N ALA A 134 33.87 13.04 11.09
CA ALA A 134 33.07 14.19 10.70
C ALA A 134 31.69 14.21 11.39
N CYS A 135 31.02 13.05 11.47
CA CYS A 135 29.79 12.92 12.26
C CYS A 135 30.07 13.14 13.74
N ARG A 136 31.17 12.59 14.28
CA ARG A 136 31.58 12.78 15.68
C ARG A 136 31.88 14.25 15.99
N ASP A 137 32.58 14.98 15.14
CA ASP A 137 32.95 16.38 15.36
C ASP A 137 31.73 17.30 15.23
N GLN A 138 30.82 17.02 14.29
CA GLN A 138 29.53 17.71 14.20
C GLN A 138 28.59 17.37 15.36
N LEU A 139 28.61 16.13 15.85
CA LEU A 139 27.94 15.74 17.09
C LEU A 139 28.53 16.43 18.31
N ILE A 140 29.86 16.52 18.38
CA ILE A 140 30.58 17.24 19.44
C ILE A 140 30.17 18.71 19.43
N ALA A 141 30.08 19.32 18.25
CA ALA A 141 29.67 20.72 18.09
C ALA A 141 28.17 20.97 18.31
N ALA A 142 27.28 20.08 17.90
CA ALA A 142 25.83 20.31 17.92
C ALA A 142 25.10 19.72 19.15
N GLY A 143 25.67 18.70 19.79
CA GLY A 143 24.89 17.88 20.71
C GLY A 143 25.64 17.06 21.75
N SER A 144 26.98 17.06 21.83
CA SER A 144 27.70 16.23 22.82
C SER A 144 27.27 16.54 24.25
N GLU A 145 27.17 17.82 24.61
CA GLU A 145 26.71 18.21 25.95
C GLU A 145 25.24 17.85 26.18
N ALA A 146 24.37 18.06 25.18
CA ALA A 146 22.95 17.73 25.28
C ALA A 146 22.73 16.20 25.38
N VAL A 147 23.45 15.41 24.59
CA VAL A 147 23.41 13.94 24.59
C VAL A 147 24.00 13.41 25.90
N GLN A 148 25.11 13.96 26.40
CA GLN A 148 25.68 13.60 27.70
C GLN A 148 24.74 13.98 28.85
N SER A 149 24.12 15.16 28.78
CA SER A 149 23.13 15.63 29.75
C SER A 149 21.91 14.71 29.76
N LEU A 150 21.35 14.39 28.58
CA LEU A 150 20.24 13.45 28.42
C LEU A 150 20.60 12.05 28.90
N ALA A 151 21.80 11.55 28.58
CA ALA A 151 22.27 10.25 29.04
C ALA A 151 22.38 10.23 30.58
N THR A 152 22.93 11.28 31.18
CA THR A 152 23.07 11.41 32.64
C THR A 152 21.71 11.49 33.34
N LEU A 153 20.82 12.35 32.86
CA LEU A 153 19.45 12.46 33.37
C LEU A 153 18.71 11.15 33.22
N SER A 154 18.94 10.44 32.13
CA SER A 154 18.22 9.21 31.87
C SER A 154 18.74 8.00 32.65
N VAL A 155 20.03 7.94 33.00
CA VAL A 155 20.53 6.99 34.00
C VAL A 155 19.81 7.19 35.35
N LYS A 156 19.64 8.45 35.78
CA LYS A 156 18.90 8.78 37.01
C LYS A 156 17.43 8.37 36.92
N THR A 157 16.78 8.58 35.78
CA THR A 157 15.37 8.19 35.59
C THR A 157 15.19 6.67 35.47
N LYS A 158 16.14 5.95 34.86
CA LYS A 158 16.12 4.49 34.75
C LYS A 158 16.10 3.84 36.13
N GLY A 159 16.96 4.26 37.05
CA GLY A 159 16.98 3.72 38.41
C GLY A 159 15.63 3.87 39.11
N ARG A 160 14.95 5.01 38.95
CA ARG A 160 13.60 5.22 39.50
C ARG A 160 12.50 4.45 38.78
N ARG A 161 12.59 4.25 37.46
CA ARG A 161 11.64 3.37 36.73
C ARG A 161 11.78 1.92 37.15
N ASP A 162 13.00 1.45 37.37
CA ASP A 162 13.27 0.09 37.83
C ASP A 162 12.70 -0.12 39.25
N GLU A 163 12.83 0.88 40.12
CA GLU A 163 12.21 0.91 41.45
C GLU A 163 10.67 0.91 41.38
N LEU A 164 10.06 1.74 40.52
CA LEU A 164 8.61 1.72 40.31
C LEU A 164 8.13 0.36 39.80
N THR A 165 8.84 -0.22 38.83
CA THR A 165 8.52 -1.55 38.27
C THR A 165 8.59 -2.62 39.36
N LYS A 166 9.60 -2.55 40.22
CA LYS A 166 9.74 -3.45 41.38
C LYS A 166 8.57 -3.27 42.36
N LEU A 167 8.23 -2.04 42.74
CA LEU A 167 7.12 -1.75 43.67
C LEU A 167 5.76 -2.20 43.12
N ILE A 168 5.49 -1.97 41.83
CA ILE A 168 4.29 -2.49 41.16
C ILE A 168 4.29 -4.03 41.17
N GLY A 169 5.44 -4.66 40.90
CA GLY A 169 5.61 -6.11 40.95
C GLY A 169 5.33 -6.69 42.34
N GLU A 170 5.85 -6.05 43.39
CA GLU A 170 5.63 -6.42 44.79
C GLU A 170 4.17 -6.23 45.21
N ALA A 171 3.56 -5.10 44.86
CA ALA A 171 2.14 -4.83 45.11
C ALA A 171 1.23 -5.86 44.44
N ASN A 172 1.45 -6.15 43.16
CA ASN A 172 0.70 -7.18 42.42
C ASN A 172 0.91 -8.59 43.00
N SER A 173 2.09 -8.89 43.54
CA SER A 173 2.37 -10.16 44.20
C SER A 173 1.69 -10.25 45.57
N LYS A 174 1.59 -9.15 46.32
CA LYS A 174 0.83 -9.06 47.57
C LYS A 174 -0.67 -9.21 47.33
N ILE A 175 -1.23 -8.46 46.37
CA ILE A 175 -2.64 -8.55 45.96
C ILE A 175 -2.99 -9.97 45.52
N ARG A 176 -2.16 -10.61 44.70
CA ARG A 176 -2.39 -12.01 44.28
C ARG A 176 -2.37 -12.98 45.45
N ARG A 177 -1.40 -12.87 46.37
CA ARG A 177 -1.33 -13.72 47.57
C ARG A 177 -2.59 -13.59 48.43
N GLU A 178 -3.03 -12.36 48.71
CA GLU A 178 -4.26 -12.13 49.47
C GLU A 178 -5.51 -12.63 48.74
N ALA A 179 -5.59 -12.43 47.42
CA ALA A 179 -6.69 -12.96 46.62
C ALA A 179 -6.75 -14.50 46.69
N TYR A 180 -5.60 -15.19 46.69
CA TYR A 180 -5.55 -16.64 46.87
C TYR A 180 -5.96 -17.08 48.28
N LEU A 181 -5.52 -16.38 49.34
CA LEU A 181 -5.94 -16.69 50.71
C LEU A 181 -7.44 -16.52 50.90
N ILE A 182 -8.01 -15.43 50.37
CA ILE A 182 -9.44 -15.15 50.41
C ILE A 182 -10.23 -16.18 49.60
N ALA A 183 -9.72 -16.58 48.42
CA ALA A 183 -10.34 -17.63 47.63
C ALA A 183 -10.35 -18.98 48.38
N GLY A 184 -9.26 -19.31 49.08
CA GLY A 184 -9.16 -20.50 49.93
C GLY A 184 -10.11 -20.46 51.14
N GLU A 185 -10.15 -19.33 51.85
CA GLU A 185 -11.06 -19.10 52.98
C GLU A 185 -12.53 -19.19 52.53
N ARG A 186 -12.85 -18.61 51.37
CA ARG A 186 -14.19 -18.70 50.77
C ARG A 186 -14.55 -20.13 50.41
N ALA A 187 -13.65 -20.87 49.77
CA ALA A 187 -13.88 -22.28 49.44
C ALA A 187 -14.16 -23.11 50.69
N ARG A 188 -13.40 -22.87 51.78
CA ARG A 188 -13.60 -23.52 53.08
C ARG A 188 -14.97 -23.21 53.68
N LEU A 189 -15.37 -21.94 53.71
CA LEU A 189 -16.67 -21.54 54.28
C LEU A 189 -17.86 -22.06 53.45
N ILE A 190 -17.72 -22.14 52.12
CA ILE A 190 -18.73 -22.77 51.26
C ILE A 190 -18.87 -24.25 51.62
N ASP A 191 -17.76 -24.97 51.77
CA ASP A 191 -17.79 -26.40 52.14
C ASP A 191 -18.40 -26.61 53.53
N ASP A 192 -18.01 -25.78 54.52
CA ASP A 192 -18.57 -25.81 55.87
C ASP A 192 -20.10 -25.56 55.87
N TYR A 193 -20.59 -24.59 55.08
CA TYR A 193 -22.02 -24.31 54.94
C TYR A 193 -22.76 -25.49 54.28
N ILE A 194 -22.22 -26.04 53.20
CA ILE A 194 -22.84 -27.17 52.50
C ILE A 194 -22.94 -28.39 53.44
N ARG A 195 -21.89 -28.70 54.20
CA ARG A 195 -21.91 -29.78 55.20
C ARG A 195 -22.97 -29.55 56.27
N ALA A 196 -23.03 -28.34 56.83
CA ALA A 196 -24.01 -28.00 57.86
C ALA A 196 -25.46 -28.11 57.37
N GLU A 197 -25.72 -27.71 56.12
CA GLU A 197 -27.04 -27.79 55.51
C GLU A 197 -27.45 -29.24 55.20
N VAL A 198 -26.52 -30.05 54.71
CA VAL A 198 -26.70 -31.50 54.55
C VAL A 198 -27.04 -32.16 55.89
N ASP A 199 -26.33 -31.82 56.96
CA ASP A 199 -26.58 -32.34 58.31
C ASP A 199 -27.93 -31.86 58.88
N ARG A 200 -28.38 -30.65 58.53
CA ARG A 200 -29.72 -30.16 58.89
C ARG A 200 -30.80 -30.99 58.19
N ILE A 201 -30.69 -31.15 56.88
CA ILE A 201 -31.67 -31.91 56.07
C ILE A 201 -31.78 -33.37 56.56
N LYS A 202 -30.65 -34.01 56.89
CA LYS A 202 -30.62 -35.35 57.49
C LYS A 202 -31.35 -35.40 58.84
N ARG A 203 -31.17 -34.39 59.70
CA ARG A 203 -31.87 -34.30 61.00
C ARG A 203 -33.37 -34.14 60.86
N ASP A 204 -33.82 -33.47 59.81
CA ASP A 204 -35.25 -33.28 59.51
C ASP A 204 -35.90 -34.56 58.91
N GLY A 205 -35.16 -35.67 58.82
CA GLY A 205 -35.66 -36.97 58.37
C GLY A 205 -35.83 -37.10 56.86
N VAL A 206 -35.27 -36.17 56.09
CA VAL A 206 -35.31 -36.23 54.63
C VAL A 206 -34.19 -37.15 54.15
N ASP A 207 -34.56 -38.28 53.55
CA ASP A 207 -33.62 -39.20 52.90
C ASP A 207 -33.08 -38.55 51.62
N ILE A 208 -31.92 -37.93 51.76
CA ILE A 208 -31.14 -37.38 50.67
C ILE A 208 -30.14 -38.44 50.23
N GLY A 209 -30.53 -39.28 49.27
CA GLY A 209 -29.68 -40.36 48.76
C GLY A 209 -28.25 -39.91 48.40
N GLU A 210 -27.30 -40.85 48.29
CA GLU A 210 -25.86 -40.56 48.13
C GLU A 210 -25.51 -39.61 46.97
N ASP A 211 -26.41 -39.48 45.99
CA ASP A 211 -26.28 -38.61 44.81
C ASP A 211 -26.90 -37.21 44.98
N PHE A 212 -27.22 -36.76 46.21
CA PHE A 212 -27.85 -35.46 46.42
C PHE A 212 -27.01 -34.34 45.79
N PRO A 213 -27.51 -33.65 44.75
CA PRO A 213 -26.64 -32.86 43.91
C PRO A 213 -26.32 -31.55 44.62
N TYR A 214 -25.03 -31.30 44.84
CA TYR A 214 -24.43 -30.01 45.25
C TYR A 214 -25.11 -28.78 44.60
N ASP A 215 -25.68 -28.96 43.40
CA ASP A 215 -26.43 -27.97 42.64
C ASP A 215 -27.72 -27.46 43.32
N TYR A 216 -28.36 -28.23 44.20
CA TYR A 216 -29.59 -27.78 44.88
C TYR A 216 -29.26 -26.74 45.96
N VAL A 217 -28.23 -27.01 46.78
CA VAL A 217 -27.72 -26.06 47.78
C VAL A 217 -27.14 -24.82 47.10
N ARG A 218 -26.47 -24.98 45.95
CA ARG A 218 -25.91 -23.85 45.18
C ARG A 218 -26.97 -22.92 44.58
N LYS A 219 -28.20 -23.39 44.39
CA LYS A 219 -29.34 -22.59 43.89
C LYS A 219 -30.16 -21.98 45.02
N SER A 220 -29.84 -22.28 46.29
CA SER A 220 -30.56 -21.70 47.41
C SER A 220 -30.29 -20.19 47.50
N ARG A 221 -31.32 -19.45 47.93
CA ARG A 221 -31.20 -18.01 48.19
C ARG A 221 -30.10 -17.73 49.23
N GLU A 222 -30.01 -18.58 50.25
CA GLU A 222 -29.02 -18.49 51.32
C GLU A 222 -27.57 -18.66 50.81
N TYR A 223 -27.34 -19.56 49.85
CA TYR A 223 -26.03 -19.68 49.20
C TYR A 223 -25.66 -18.42 48.41
N ASN A 224 -26.63 -17.80 47.71
CA ASN A 224 -26.38 -16.54 47.01
C ASN A 224 -26.06 -15.41 47.98
N GLU A 225 -26.81 -15.28 49.07
CA GLU A 225 -26.55 -14.28 50.12
C GLU A 225 -25.17 -14.52 50.79
N PHE A 226 -24.82 -15.77 51.07
CA PHE A 226 -23.49 -16.15 51.56
C PHE A 226 -22.38 -15.84 50.54
N SER A 227 -22.59 -16.16 49.27
CA SER A 227 -21.65 -15.88 48.18
C SER A 227 -21.43 -14.38 48.00
N GLU A 228 -22.48 -13.57 48.02
CA GLU A 228 -22.41 -12.11 47.98
C GLU A 228 -21.66 -11.55 49.19
N SER A 229 -21.95 -12.05 50.40
CA SER A 229 -21.23 -11.69 51.62
C SER A 229 -19.74 -12.02 51.52
N SER A 230 -19.39 -13.20 50.99
CA SER A 230 -18.00 -13.60 50.77
C SER A 230 -17.28 -12.74 49.71
N HIS A 231 -17.99 -12.35 48.64
CA HIS A 231 -17.47 -11.43 47.63
C HIS A 231 -17.28 -10.02 48.18
N LYS A 232 -18.20 -9.57 49.04
CA LYS A 232 -18.08 -8.30 49.75
C LYS A 232 -16.87 -8.32 50.69
N MET A 233 -16.68 -9.38 51.47
CA MET A 233 -15.50 -9.54 52.33
C MET A 233 -14.19 -9.54 51.51
N ALA A 234 -14.18 -10.23 50.38
CA ALA A 234 -13.04 -10.23 49.46
C ALA A 234 -12.73 -8.83 48.94
N ARG A 235 -13.76 -8.09 48.51
CA ARG A 235 -13.64 -6.71 48.05
C ARG A 235 -13.15 -5.80 49.17
N ASP A 236 -13.75 -5.88 50.36
CA ASP A 236 -13.41 -5.05 51.51
C ASP A 236 -11.97 -5.28 51.98
N LYS A 237 -11.41 -6.50 51.83
CA LYS A 237 -10.00 -6.80 52.12
C LYS A 237 -9.04 -6.38 50.99
N ILE A 238 -9.38 -6.64 49.73
CA ILE A 238 -8.46 -6.42 48.58
C ILE A 238 -8.49 -4.96 48.10
N GLN A 239 -9.65 -4.29 48.14
CA GLN A 239 -9.82 -2.95 47.60
C GLN A 239 -8.89 -1.92 48.26
N PRO A 240 -8.72 -1.88 49.60
CA PRO A 240 -7.75 -0.99 50.23
C PRO A 240 -6.31 -1.20 49.74
N MET A 241 -5.92 -2.43 49.42
CA MET A 241 -4.58 -2.74 48.89
C MET A 241 -4.43 -2.27 47.44
N ILE A 242 -5.48 -2.41 46.63
CA ILE A 242 -5.51 -1.87 45.27
C ILE A 242 -5.43 -0.34 45.33
N ASP A 243 -6.17 0.29 46.23
CA ASP A 243 -6.19 1.74 46.38
C ASP A 243 -4.85 2.28 46.89
N GLU A 244 -4.23 1.60 47.85
CA GLU A 244 -2.86 1.90 48.32
C GLU A 244 -1.84 1.74 47.18
N ALA A 245 -1.90 0.64 46.42
CA ALA A 245 -1.02 0.42 45.28
C ALA A 245 -1.20 1.50 44.20
N LYS A 246 -2.44 1.90 43.90
CA LYS A 246 -2.74 3.00 42.98
C LYS A 246 -2.22 4.33 43.48
N LYS A 247 -2.37 4.63 44.77
CA LYS A 247 -1.85 5.86 45.40
C LYS A 247 -0.33 5.91 45.36
N ASN A 248 0.34 4.80 45.66
CA ASN A 248 1.80 4.72 45.59
C ASN A 248 2.28 4.83 44.15
N ALA A 249 1.60 4.17 43.20
CA ALA A 249 1.90 4.28 41.78
C ALA A 249 1.73 5.72 41.27
N SER A 250 0.64 6.43 41.63
CA SER A 250 0.44 7.81 41.19
C SER A 250 1.44 8.79 41.80
N GLY A 251 1.85 8.58 43.05
CA GLY A 251 2.92 9.36 43.69
C GLY A 251 4.25 9.19 42.97
N LEU A 252 4.62 7.96 42.64
CA LEU A 252 5.84 7.65 41.90
C LEU A 252 5.77 8.10 40.44
N GLU A 253 4.61 8.00 39.78
CA GLU A 253 4.40 8.55 38.44
C GLU A 253 4.62 10.06 38.43
N SER A 254 4.11 10.77 39.45
CA SER A 254 4.31 12.21 39.62
C SER A 254 5.80 12.54 39.87
N GLU A 255 6.48 11.75 40.72
CA GLU A 255 7.92 11.89 40.94
C GLU A 255 8.70 11.63 39.63
N LEU A 256 8.41 10.56 38.91
CA LEU A 256 9.01 10.24 37.61
C LEU A 256 8.77 11.34 36.60
N GLN A 257 7.57 11.91 36.53
CA GLN A 257 7.28 13.07 35.69
C GLN A 257 8.15 14.26 36.09
N SER A 258 8.30 14.56 37.38
CA SER A 258 9.16 15.66 37.85
C SER A 258 10.64 15.46 37.50
N ILE A 259 11.13 14.21 37.54
CA ILE A 259 12.52 13.86 37.23
C ILE A 259 12.73 13.82 35.70
N ASN A 260 11.75 13.36 34.94
CA ASN A 260 11.80 13.32 33.49
C ASN A 260 11.61 14.71 32.87
N ALA A 261 10.88 15.62 33.50
CA ALA A 261 10.53 16.92 32.92
C ALA A 261 11.74 17.72 32.41
N PRO A 262 12.87 17.85 33.16
CA PRO A 262 14.09 18.45 32.64
C PRO A 262 14.67 17.72 31.42
N ALA A 263 14.66 16.38 31.42
CA ALA A 263 15.16 15.58 30.30
C ALA A 263 14.26 15.72 29.06
N VAL A 264 12.95 15.76 29.26
CA VAL A 264 11.95 15.98 28.20
C VAL A 264 12.10 17.39 27.62
N ALA A 265 12.33 18.40 28.46
CA ALA A 265 12.61 19.77 28.01
C ALA A 265 13.90 19.85 27.19
N GLU A 266 14.98 19.21 27.65
CA GLU A 266 16.25 19.15 26.91
C GLU A 266 16.11 18.38 25.59
N ALA A 267 15.37 17.26 25.58
CA ALA A 267 15.07 16.50 24.37
C ALA A 267 14.22 17.30 23.38
N GLN A 268 13.25 18.08 23.87
CA GLN A 268 12.47 19.00 23.04
C GLN A 268 13.37 20.09 22.44
N ALA A 269 14.27 20.67 23.23
CA ALA A 269 15.23 21.66 22.73
C ALA A 269 16.19 21.07 21.70
N LEU A 270 16.62 19.81 21.89
CA LEU A 270 17.43 19.08 20.91
C LEU A 270 16.66 18.83 19.62
N ILE A 271 15.43 18.32 19.68
CA ILE A 271 14.58 18.13 18.50
C ILE A 271 14.38 19.46 17.78
N SER A 272 14.09 20.56 18.48
CA SER A 272 13.97 21.88 17.87
C SER A 272 15.24 22.31 17.14
N ARG A 273 16.42 22.14 17.76
CA ARG A 273 17.71 22.40 17.08
C ARG A 273 17.90 21.55 15.82
N LEU A 274 17.56 20.27 15.89
CA LEU A 274 17.62 19.36 14.73
C LEU A 274 16.59 19.71 13.65
N MET A 275 15.50 20.38 14.00
CA MET A 275 14.49 20.87 13.06
C MET A 275 14.88 22.20 12.40
N ASP A 276 15.73 22.99 13.06
CA ASP A 276 16.17 24.32 12.60
C ASP A 276 17.53 24.29 11.88
N ALA A 277 18.35 23.26 12.09
CA ALA A 277 19.59 22.99 11.35
C ALA A 277 19.45 22.62 9.85
N PRO A 278 18.38 21.93 9.40
CA PRO A 278 18.23 21.47 8.02
C PRO A 278 18.19 22.60 7.00
N SER A 279 18.64 22.32 5.77
CA SER A 279 18.57 23.28 4.65
C SER A 279 17.17 23.45 4.06
N VAL A 280 16.23 22.57 4.42
CA VAL A 280 14.86 22.55 3.89
C VAL A 280 13.99 23.51 4.68
N SER A 281 13.42 24.50 4.00
CA SER A 281 12.53 25.47 4.66
C SER A 281 11.20 24.84 5.08
N ARG A 282 10.45 25.52 5.95
CA ARG A 282 9.12 25.06 6.36
C ARG A 282 8.15 25.03 5.20
N GLU A 283 8.23 26.03 4.33
CA GLU A 283 7.39 26.19 3.15
C GLU A 283 7.67 25.07 2.15
N GLU A 284 8.95 24.78 1.89
CA GLU A 284 9.38 23.69 1.01
C GLU A 284 8.91 22.33 1.53
N ALA A 285 9.14 22.05 2.82
CA ALA A 285 8.69 20.81 3.44
C ALA A 285 7.16 20.66 3.46
N THR A 286 6.42 21.77 3.62
CA THR A 286 4.96 21.77 3.56
C THR A 286 4.48 21.45 2.14
N ALA A 287 5.06 22.11 1.13
CA ALA A 287 4.74 21.83 -0.28
C ALA A 287 5.04 20.37 -0.67
N TRP A 288 6.14 19.81 -0.17
CA TRP A 288 6.43 18.39 -0.33
C TRP A 288 5.42 17.52 0.37
N ALA A 289 5.07 17.80 1.62
CA ALA A 289 4.06 17.03 2.33
C ALA A 289 2.71 17.06 1.61
N GLU A 290 2.28 18.20 1.08
CA GLU A 290 1.03 18.38 0.34
C GLU A 290 1.02 17.63 -1.00
N SER A 291 2.16 17.53 -1.69
CA SER A 291 2.27 16.85 -2.98
C SER A 291 2.20 15.32 -2.89
N GLN A 292 2.32 14.74 -1.69
CA GLN A 292 2.24 13.28 -1.54
C GLN A 292 0.82 12.77 -1.78
N GLU A 293 0.69 11.60 -2.38
CA GLU A 293 -0.63 11.04 -2.66
C GLU A 293 -1.20 10.33 -1.42
N ILE A 294 -2.47 10.57 -1.10
CA ILE A 294 -3.18 9.83 -0.05
C ILE A 294 -4.42 9.20 -0.69
N THR A 295 -4.47 7.88 -0.71
CA THR A 295 -5.60 7.17 -1.35
C THR A 295 -6.89 7.36 -0.54
N LYS A 296 -8.04 7.19 -1.20
CA LYS A 296 -9.35 7.24 -0.52
C LYS A 296 -9.46 6.21 0.61
N THR A 297 -8.86 5.02 0.44
CA THR A 297 -8.86 3.99 1.49
C THR A 297 -8.01 4.40 2.69
N ALA A 298 -6.86 5.05 2.46
CA ALA A 298 -6.05 5.62 3.52
C ALA A 298 -6.80 6.74 4.28
N ILE A 299 -7.48 7.67 3.59
CA ILE A 299 -8.27 8.73 4.24
C ILE A 299 -9.32 8.14 5.19
N ASN A 300 -10.06 7.12 4.72
CA ASN A 300 -11.08 6.45 5.55
C ASN A 300 -10.47 5.77 6.77
N ARG A 301 -9.29 5.16 6.60
CA ARG A 301 -8.58 4.49 7.69
C ARG A 301 -7.99 5.49 8.69
N LEU A 302 -7.38 6.59 8.24
CA LEU A 302 -6.92 7.69 9.10
C LEU A 302 -8.05 8.26 9.96
N LYS A 303 -9.25 8.39 9.39
CA LYS A 303 -10.45 8.79 10.13
C LYS A 303 -10.80 7.81 11.25
N SER A 304 -10.69 6.48 11.03
CA SER A 304 -10.94 5.50 12.10
C SER A 304 -9.84 5.49 13.18
N GLU A 305 -8.61 5.84 12.81
CA GLU A 305 -7.49 5.98 13.76
C GLU A 305 -7.49 7.33 14.51
N LYS A 306 -8.44 8.24 14.21
CA LYS A 306 -8.49 9.60 14.77
C LYS A 306 -7.21 10.40 14.49
N TYR A 307 -6.59 10.18 13.34
CA TYR A 307 -5.39 10.90 12.90
C TYR A 307 -5.74 11.74 11.66
N PRO A 308 -6.11 13.02 11.81
CA PRO A 308 -6.59 13.85 10.70
C PRO A 308 -5.56 14.00 9.58
N VAL A 309 -6.03 14.11 8.34
CA VAL A 309 -5.15 14.27 7.16
C VAL A 309 -4.25 15.51 7.30
N ASP A 310 -4.76 16.64 7.79
CA ASP A 310 -3.95 17.84 8.00
C ASP A 310 -2.83 17.62 9.01
N LYS A 311 -3.11 16.82 10.05
CA LYS A 311 -2.10 16.46 11.06
C LYS A 311 -1.04 15.51 10.49
N LEU A 312 -1.46 14.52 9.69
CA LEU A 312 -0.54 13.67 8.93
C LEU A 312 0.39 14.52 8.05
N ARG A 313 -0.15 15.48 7.28
CA ARG A 313 0.64 16.37 6.41
C ARG A 313 1.63 17.22 7.21
N ALA A 314 1.19 17.81 8.32
CA ALA A 314 2.08 18.57 9.20
C ALA A 314 3.22 17.69 9.76
N ASP A 315 2.92 16.45 10.16
CA ASP A 315 3.93 15.52 10.68
C ASP A 315 4.86 14.98 9.58
N MET A 316 4.40 14.88 8.32
CA MET A 316 5.24 14.61 7.15
C MET A 316 6.16 15.80 6.83
N ALA A 317 5.65 17.03 6.91
CA ALA A 317 6.47 18.23 6.71
C ALA A 317 7.58 18.31 7.77
N ASP A 318 7.25 18.00 9.03
CA ASP A 318 8.27 17.91 10.07
C ASP A 318 9.33 16.83 9.74
N PHE A 319 8.91 15.67 9.25
CA PHE A 319 9.81 14.59 8.81
C PHE A 319 10.72 15.05 7.66
N TYR A 320 10.18 15.73 6.65
CA TYR A 320 10.97 16.24 5.53
C TYR A 320 12.02 17.24 5.99
N ARG A 321 11.69 18.13 6.93
CA ARG A 321 12.66 19.05 7.52
C ARG A 321 13.76 18.27 8.24
N ILE A 322 13.41 17.45 9.23
CA ILE A 322 14.42 16.78 10.08
C ILE A 322 15.35 15.86 9.28
N THR A 323 14.87 15.33 8.15
CA THR A 323 15.66 14.44 7.29
C THR A 323 16.31 15.16 6.11
N ASN A 324 16.33 16.50 6.06
CA ASN A 324 16.85 17.27 4.92
C ASN A 324 16.25 16.86 3.55
N GLY A 325 14.99 16.44 3.53
CA GLY A 325 14.29 16.05 2.31
C GLY A 325 14.89 14.84 1.62
N ARG A 326 15.48 13.90 2.38
CA ARG A 326 16.20 12.74 1.84
C ARG A 326 15.31 11.69 1.17
N ILE A 327 14.01 11.69 1.43
CA ILE A 327 13.04 10.82 0.74
C ILE A 327 12.29 11.58 -0.35
N GLY A 328 11.93 10.88 -1.42
CA GLY A 328 11.15 11.43 -2.54
C GLY A 328 9.63 11.24 -2.36
N ARG A 329 8.94 11.03 -3.49
CA ARG A 329 7.49 10.80 -3.52
C ARG A 329 7.10 9.50 -2.79
N VAL A 330 6.09 9.61 -1.93
CA VAL A 330 5.45 8.54 -1.16
C VAL A 330 3.94 8.54 -1.45
N VAL A 331 3.36 7.35 -1.56
CA VAL A 331 1.91 7.13 -1.59
C VAL A 331 1.48 6.56 -0.25
N ILE A 332 0.57 7.25 0.43
CA ILE A 332 -0.08 6.76 1.65
C ILE A 332 -1.34 5.99 1.24
N SER A 333 -1.33 4.69 1.49
CA SER A 333 -2.38 3.75 1.10
C SER A 333 -2.91 2.97 2.30
N SER A 334 -4.02 2.25 2.12
CA SER A 334 -4.47 1.25 3.09
C SER A 334 -5.00 0.03 2.36
N THR A 335 -4.44 -1.14 2.66
CA THR A 335 -4.88 -2.45 2.15
C THR A 335 -5.76 -3.21 3.15
N GLY A 336 -6.03 -2.62 4.33
CA GLY A 336 -6.81 -3.23 5.40
C GLY A 336 -6.00 -4.11 6.36
N LYS A 337 -4.66 -4.11 6.25
CA LYS A 337 -3.79 -4.79 7.21
C LYS A 337 -3.87 -4.14 8.60
N SER A 338 -3.61 -4.95 9.63
CA SER A 338 -3.59 -4.48 11.02
C SER A 338 -2.32 -3.74 11.40
N ARG A 339 -1.19 -4.01 10.73
CA ARG A 339 0.09 -3.34 10.96
C ARG A 339 0.41 -2.44 9.78
N ALA A 340 1.00 -1.30 10.07
CA ALA A 340 1.56 -0.45 9.04
C ALA A 340 2.81 -1.11 8.45
N SER A 341 3.12 -0.78 7.19
CA SER A 341 4.34 -1.22 6.54
C SER A 341 4.79 -0.26 5.45
N ALA A 342 6.10 -0.03 5.37
CA ALA A 342 6.77 0.53 4.22
C ALA A 342 6.95 -0.55 3.15
N ASP A 343 6.45 -0.28 1.95
CA ASP A 343 6.60 -1.13 0.77
C ASP A 343 7.40 -0.38 -0.30
N GLN A 344 8.13 -1.13 -1.14
CA GLN A 344 8.87 -0.59 -2.28
C GLN A 344 10.05 0.34 -1.91
N ILE A 345 10.76 0.02 -0.83
CA ILE A 345 11.91 0.78 -0.32
C ILE A 345 13.01 0.92 -1.40
N HIS A 346 13.32 -0.16 -2.13
CA HIS A 346 14.38 -0.17 -3.14
C HIS A 346 13.83 -0.39 -4.57
N GLY A 347 14.33 0.38 -5.54
CA GLY A 347 14.16 0.14 -6.97
C GLY A 347 12.78 0.46 -7.58
N ALA A 348 11.80 0.92 -6.79
CA ALA A 348 10.52 1.40 -7.31
C ALA A 348 10.58 2.90 -7.66
N ALA A 349 9.72 3.36 -8.56
CA ALA A 349 9.62 4.79 -8.86
C ALA A 349 8.94 5.56 -7.72
N VAL A 350 8.09 4.89 -6.94
CA VAL A 350 7.24 5.53 -5.92
C VAL A 350 7.26 4.68 -4.65
N ALA A 351 7.66 5.28 -3.53
CA ALA A 351 7.59 4.63 -2.22
C ALA A 351 6.13 4.50 -1.77
N THR A 352 5.78 3.44 -1.05
CA THR A 352 4.42 3.27 -0.52
C THR A 352 4.47 3.05 0.98
N ILE A 353 3.50 3.63 1.70
CA ILE A 353 3.21 3.32 3.10
C ILE A 353 1.79 2.77 3.15
N ASP A 354 1.64 1.56 3.67
CA ASP A 354 0.34 0.95 3.96
C ASP A 354 0.01 1.23 5.43
N ILE A 355 -1.06 1.96 5.71
CA ILE A 355 -1.41 2.35 7.08
C ILE A 355 -2.21 1.24 7.79
N GLY A 356 -1.79 0.93 9.02
CA GLY A 356 -2.37 -0.10 9.88
C GLY A 356 -3.30 0.44 10.98
N SER A 357 -3.52 -0.38 12.02
CA SER A 357 -4.18 0.02 13.28
C SER A 357 -3.22 0.76 14.19
N GLY A 358 -3.71 1.71 14.97
CA GLY A 358 -2.89 2.51 15.90
C GLY A 358 -1.91 3.43 15.18
N PHE A 359 -2.27 3.91 14.00
CA PHE A 359 -1.39 4.76 13.19
C PHE A 359 -1.33 6.18 13.76
N ASP A 360 -0.13 6.63 14.10
CA ASP A 360 0.16 7.94 14.70
C ASP A 360 1.46 8.54 14.10
N LYS A 361 1.89 9.70 14.61
CA LYS A 361 3.15 10.35 14.18
C LYS A 361 4.37 9.43 14.28
N ARG A 362 4.44 8.63 15.35
CA ARG A 362 5.56 7.72 15.62
C ARG A 362 5.62 6.63 14.54
N VAL A 363 4.49 5.98 14.27
CA VAL A 363 4.39 4.97 13.21
C VAL A 363 4.67 5.59 11.85
N LEU A 364 4.10 6.77 11.55
CA LEU A 364 4.39 7.49 10.31
C LEU A 364 5.89 7.71 10.10
N TRP A 365 6.59 8.21 11.13
CA TRP A 365 8.03 8.49 11.05
C TRP A 365 8.85 7.21 10.90
N HIS A 366 8.44 6.12 11.56
CA HIS A 366 9.04 4.79 11.37
C HIS A 366 8.93 4.34 9.91
N GLU A 367 7.72 4.36 9.33
CA GLU A 367 7.49 3.90 7.96
C GLU A 367 8.14 4.81 6.91
N LEU A 368 8.18 6.13 7.13
CA LEU A 368 8.89 7.05 6.24
C LEU A 368 10.40 6.84 6.31
N ALA A 369 10.95 6.55 7.49
CA ALA A 369 12.38 6.39 7.67
C ALA A 369 12.95 5.09 7.08
N HIS A 370 12.13 4.06 6.86
CA HIS A 370 12.50 2.93 6.00
C HIS A 370 12.93 3.39 4.59
N HIS A 371 12.26 4.40 4.03
CA HIS A 371 12.59 4.93 2.70
C HIS A 371 13.89 5.74 2.64
N LEU A 372 14.47 6.14 3.79
CA LEU A 372 15.79 6.77 3.82
C LEU A 372 16.87 5.80 3.32
N GLU A 373 16.71 4.50 3.56
CA GLU A 373 17.67 3.48 3.13
C GLU A 373 17.57 3.13 1.65
N SER A 374 16.64 3.75 0.91
CA SER A 374 16.73 3.80 -0.55
C SER A 374 18.02 4.48 -1.03
N ASP A 375 18.66 5.29 -0.17
CA ASP A 375 20.05 5.69 -0.28
C ASP A 375 20.98 4.55 0.18
N HIS A 376 21.73 3.99 -0.77
CA HIS A 376 22.68 2.90 -0.50
C HIS A 376 23.79 3.28 0.48
N VAL A 377 24.14 4.57 0.62
CA VAL A 377 25.12 5.02 1.61
C VAL A 377 24.55 4.85 3.01
N LEU A 378 23.28 5.24 3.22
CA LEU A 378 22.60 5.04 4.50
C LEU A 378 22.40 3.55 4.77
N LEU A 379 21.92 2.76 3.79
CA LEU A 379 21.81 1.32 3.97
C LEU A 379 23.14 0.66 4.38
N ALA A 380 24.25 1.04 3.73
CA ALA A 380 25.58 0.54 4.08
C ALA A 380 26.02 0.99 5.48
N ALA A 381 25.71 2.23 5.87
CA ALA A 381 25.99 2.73 7.21
C ALA A 381 25.19 1.98 8.29
N GLY A 382 23.90 1.70 8.03
CA GLY A 382 23.05 0.91 8.92
C GLY A 382 23.55 -0.53 9.08
N LYS A 383 23.87 -1.20 7.98
CA LYS A 383 24.47 -2.55 7.99
C LYS A 383 25.82 -2.56 8.72
N GLY A 384 26.71 -1.62 8.41
CA GLY A 384 28.01 -1.50 9.07
C GLY A 384 27.91 -1.17 10.57
N PHE A 385 26.89 -0.41 10.99
CA PHE A 385 26.61 -0.15 12.39
C PHE A 385 26.20 -1.43 13.14
N ILE A 386 25.27 -2.20 12.58
CA ILE A 386 24.84 -3.49 13.16
C ILE A 386 26.00 -4.48 13.21
N GLU A 387 26.72 -4.66 12.10
CA GLU A 387 27.84 -5.60 12.00
C GLU A 387 28.97 -5.25 12.97
N GLY A 388 29.31 -3.96 13.08
CA GLY A 388 30.38 -3.49 13.96
C GLY A 388 30.08 -3.67 15.45
N ARG A 389 28.80 -3.85 15.83
CA ARG A 389 28.36 -4.03 17.21
C ARG A 389 27.89 -5.45 17.54
N SER A 390 27.64 -6.28 16.52
CA SER A 390 27.06 -7.60 16.71
C SER A 390 27.95 -8.52 17.55
N LYS A 391 27.33 -9.18 18.54
CA LYS A 391 27.95 -10.25 19.36
C LYS A 391 27.53 -11.64 18.91
N GLY A 392 26.93 -11.76 17.73
CA GLY A 392 26.35 -12.99 17.19
C GLY A 392 24.91 -12.80 16.70
N VAL A 393 24.29 -13.87 16.20
CA VAL A 393 22.90 -13.87 15.71
C VAL A 393 22.04 -14.78 16.57
N ALA A 394 20.87 -14.28 16.99
CA ALA A 394 19.91 -15.02 17.78
C ALA A 394 18.49 -14.87 17.22
N ARG A 395 17.56 -15.73 17.68
CA ARG A 395 16.14 -15.54 17.39
C ARG A 395 15.65 -14.28 18.09
N LEU A 396 14.92 -13.46 17.36
CA LEU A 396 14.45 -12.18 17.89
C LEU A 396 13.48 -12.38 19.07
N SER A 397 12.64 -13.43 19.05
CA SER A 397 11.79 -13.82 20.18
C SER A 397 12.57 -14.28 21.42
N SER A 398 13.82 -14.71 21.28
CA SER A 398 14.69 -15.04 22.42
C SER A 398 15.34 -13.79 23.02
N LEU A 399 15.62 -12.77 22.20
CA LEU A 399 16.17 -11.49 22.66
C LEU A 399 15.08 -10.57 23.24
N ALA A 400 13.86 -10.66 22.72
CA ALA A 400 12.70 -9.87 23.12
C ALA A 400 11.47 -10.76 23.40
N PRO A 401 11.46 -11.52 24.52
CA PRO A 401 10.46 -12.57 24.80
C PRO A 401 9.02 -12.08 25.01
N ARG A 402 8.78 -10.76 25.03
CA ARG A 402 7.44 -10.16 25.19
C ARG A 402 6.80 -9.74 23.88
N ALA A 403 7.49 -9.88 22.76
CA ALA A 403 7.02 -9.43 21.46
C ALA A 403 6.55 -10.60 20.59
N SER A 404 5.54 -10.34 19.75
CA SER A 404 4.93 -11.31 18.84
C SER A 404 5.79 -11.55 17.59
N TYR A 405 7.06 -11.89 17.80
CA TYR A 405 7.98 -12.21 16.71
C TYR A 405 7.82 -13.66 16.26
N GLY A 406 7.84 -13.85 14.94
CA GLY A 406 7.79 -15.15 14.31
C GLY A 406 9.03 -15.99 14.65
N PRO A 407 8.91 -17.33 14.66
CA PRO A 407 10.01 -18.24 15.04
C PRO A 407 11.22 -18.21 14.09
N LYS A 408 11.07 -17.59 12.92
CA LYS A 408 12.11 -17.44 11.89
C LYS A 408 12.79 -16.07 11.92
N GLU A 409 12.27 -15.11 12.68
CA GLU A 409 12.85 -13.77 12.76
C GLU A 409 14.15 -13.83 13.57
N LYS A 410 15.23 -13.33 12.98
CA LYS A 410 16.57 -13.30 13.56
C LYS A 410 17.06 -11.87 13.69
N ALA A 411 17.91 -11.65 14.68
CA ALA A 411 18.56 -10.37 14.89
C ALA A 411 19.99 -10.59 15.38
N HIS A 412 20.84 -9.60 15.12
CA HIS A 412 22.14 -9.49 15.73
C HIS A 412 21.96 -9.19 17.23
N ALA A 413 22.49 -10.08 18.07
CA ALA A 413 22.50 -9.90 19.51
C ALA A 413 23.51 -8.80 19.88
N ASP A 414 23.03 -7.75 20.54
CA ASP A 414 23.85 -6.66 21.07
C ASP A 414 23.09 -5.94 22.21
N GLY A 415 23.65 -4.85 22.75
CA GLY A 415 23.00 -3.91 23.66
C GLY A 415 22.20 -2.80 22.97
N PHE A 416 21.58 -3.05 21.82
CA PHE A 416 20.64 -2.10 21.22
C PHE A 416 19.51 -1.75 22.20
N PHE A 417 18.99 -0.52 22.14
CA PHE A 417 17.87 -0.13 23.02
C PHE A 417 16.62 -1.01 22.82
N ASP A 418 16.47 -1.56 21.62
CA ASP A 418 15.48 -2.57 21.26
C ASP A 418 16.16 -3.60 20.34
N PRO A 419 16.08 -4.92 20.61
CA PRO A 419 16.63 -5.95 19.74
C PRO A 419 16.15 -5.88 18.28
N TYR A 420 14.99 -5.24 18.04
CA TYR A 420 14.47 -5.00 16.71
C TYR A 420 15.41 -4.17 15.83
N VAL A 421 16.21 -3.26 16.41
CA VAL A 421 17.22 -2.47 15.67
C VAL A 421 18.23 -3.38 14.94
N GLY A 422 18.59 -4.51 15.56
CA GLY A 422 19.51 -5.49 14.98
C GLY A 422 18.84 -6.55 14.09
N LYS A 423 17.55 -6.39 13.76
CA LYS A 423 16.81 -7.37 12.95
C LYS A 423 17.43 -7.53 11.57
N ILE A 424 17.55 -8.78 11.13
CA ILE A 424 18.17 -9.14 9.85
C ILE A 424 17.11 -9.11 8.75
N TYR A 425 17.32 -8.23 7.78
CA TYR A 425 16.62 -8.22 6.50
C TYR A 425 17.65 -8.25 5.36
N ASP A 426 17.23 -8.71 4.18
CA ASP A 426 18.13 -8.79 3.03
C ASP A 426 18.40 -7.39 2.45
N ASP A 427 17.37 -6.55 2.39
CA ASP A 427 17.37 -5.28 1.67
C ASP A 427 17.34 -4.04 2.55
N ALA A 428 16.77 -4.07 3.76
CA ALA A 428 16.69 -2.94 4.69
C ALA A 428 17.37 -3.20 6.06
N THR A 429 17.37 -2.21 6.94
CA THR A 429 17.68 -2.33 8.37
C THR A 429 16.67 -1.57 9.22
N GLU A 430 16.66 -1.81 10.53
CA GLU A 430 15.83 -1.05 11.47
C GLU A 430 16.59 0.11 12.12
N VAL A 431 17.80 0.42 11.63
CA VAL A 431 18.67 1.43 12.25
C VAL A 431 18.04 2.81 12.11
N PHE A 432 17.76 3.25 10.88
CA PHE A 432 17.23 4.60 10.68
C PHE A 432 15.73 4.69 10.99
N SER A 433 14.95 3.63 10.72
CA SER A 433 13.51 3.59 11.05
C SER A 433 13.27 3.83 12.55
N MET A 434 13.92 3.03 13.40
CA MET A 434 13.80 3.12 14.85
C MET A 434 14.49 4.38 15.39
N GLY A 435 15.56 4.82 14.74
CA GLY A 435 16.30 6.02 15.09
C GLY A 435 15.48 7.29 14.93
N VAL A 436 14.97 7.52 13.72
CA VAL A 436 14.14 8.68 13.39
C VAL A 436 12.79 8.61 14.11
N GLU A 437 12.21 7.42 14.28
CA GLU A 437 11.02 7.24 15.13
C GLU A 437 11.23 7.84 16.53
N SER A 438 12.43 7.72 17.11
CA SER A 438 12.74 8.27 18.43
C SER A 438 12.59 9.80 18.49
N LEU A 439 12.78 10.49 17.38
CA LEU A 439 12.65 11.94 17.25
C LEU A 439 11.18 12.40 17.15
N SER A 440 10.22 11.48 17.03
CA SER A 440 8.80 11.82 16.87
C SER A 440 8.18 12.44 18.14
N SER A 441 8.82 12.24 19.30
CA SER A 441 8.41 12.85 20.57
C SER A 441 9.60 12.94 21.55
N PRO A 442 9.67 13.99 22.37
CA PRO A 442 10.74 14.14 23.37
C PRO A 442 10.80 12.98 24.37
N ASP A 443 9.66 12.47 24.84
CA ASP A 443 9.61 11.34 25.79
C ASP A 443 10.26 10.07 25.23
N LEU A 444 9.96 9.76 23.96
CA LEU A 444 10.53 8.60 23.29
C LEU A 444 12.04 8.77 23.08
N LEU A 445 12.48 9.98 22.73
CA LEU A 445 13.88 10.32 22.58
C LEU A 445 14.66 10.10 23.88
N VAL A 446 14.18 10.66 25.00
CA VAL A 446 14.79 10.49 26.34
C VAL A 446 14.95 9.01 26.70
N LYS A 447 13.93 8.20 26.39
CA LYS A 447 13.95 6.77 26.68
C LYS A 447 15.01 6.04 25.86
N ARG A 448 15.15 6.35 24.57
CA ARG A 448 15.99 5.59 23.63
C ARG A 448 17.45 6.04 23.63
N ILE A 449 17.74 7.35 23.70
CA ILE A 449 19.12 7.89 23.82
C ILE A 449 19.87 7.27 24.99
N ALA A 450 19.17 7.08 26.10
CA ALA A 450 19.76 6.57 27.32
C ALA A 450 20.13 5.10 27.28
N ALA A 451 19.35 4.34 26.51
CA ALA A 451 19.55 2.92 26.35
C ALA A 451 20.59 2.64 25.26
N ASP A 452 20.67 3.49 24.24
CA ASP A 452 21.65 3.36 23.15
C ASP A 452 22.08 4.74 22.58
N PRO A 453 23.04 5.42 23.24
CA PRO A 453 23.49 6.75 22.81
C PRO A 453 24.28 6.71 21.49
N GLU A 454 24.94 5.59 21.17
CA GLU A 454 25.68 5.42 19.92
C GLU A 454 24.74 5.31 18.71
N HIS A 455 23.61 4.61 18.86
CA HIS A 455 22.58 4.57 17.83
C HIS A 455 22.01 5.95 17.55
N PHE A 456 21.72 6.72 18.60
CA PHE A 456 21.30 8.10 18.43
C PHE A 456 22.37 8.96 17.76
N ALA A 457 23.64 8.79 18.12
CA ALA A 457 24.74 9.51 17.48
C ALA A 457 24.75 9.27 15.96
N LEU A 458 24.61 8.02 15.51
CA LEU A 458 24.52 7.72 14.07
C LEU A 458 23.33 8.44 13.40
N VAL A 459 22.15 8.42 14.03
CA VAL A 459 20.94 9.06 13.51
C VAL A 459 21.09 10.58 13.46
N ALA A 460 21.62 11.18 14.53
CA ALA A 460 21.93 12.60 14.63
C ALA A 460 22.90 13.02 13.53
N GLY A 461 23.98 12.27 13.31
CA GLY A 461 24.92 12.52 12.22
C GLY A 461 24.24 12.50 10.84
N MET A 462 23.32 11.55 10.60
CA MET A 462 22.55 11.50 9.36
C MET A 462 21.64 12.73 9.18
N VAL A 463 20.91 13.16 10.23
CA VAL A 463 19.99 14.30 10.14
C VAL A 463 20.71 15.66 10.10
N THR A 464 21.92 15.79 10.64
CA THR A 464 22.69 17.04 10.59
C THR A 464 23.56 17.15 9.35
N THR A 465 23.89 16.02 8.70
CA THR A 465 24.67 16.06 7.46
C THR A 465 23.79 16.57 6.33
N PRO A 466 24.17 17.65 5.63
CA PRO A 466 23.44 18.12 4.46
C PRO A 466 23.33 17.02 3.39
N THR A 467 22.23 17.05 2.65
CA THR A 467 22.05 16.20 1.46
C THR A 467 23.17 16.53 0.47
N SER A 468 24.02 15.56 0.13
CA SER A 468 25.07 15.79 -0.87
C SER A 468 24.48 16.19 -2.22
N ASP A 469 25.20 16.96 -3.03
CA ASP A 469 24.76 17.34 -4.39
C ASP A 469 24.38 16.13 -5.24
N GLY A 470 25.07 15.00 -5.04
CA GLY A 470 24.76 13.73 -5.71
C GLY A 470 23.39 13.18 -5.32
N LEU A 471 23.04 13.20 -4.03
CA LEU A 471 21.74 12.77 -3.54
C LEU A 471 20.62 13.74 -3.94
N ALA A 472 20.90 15.04 -3.91
CA ALA A 472 19.96 16.07 -4.41
C ALA A 472 19.67 15.88 -5.91
N ARG A 473 20.71 15.64 -6.73
CA ARG A 473 20.56 15.29 -8.16
C ARG A 473 19.76 14.01 -8.35
N TYR A 474 20.11 12.94 -7.62
CA TYR A 474 19.39 11.67 -7.69
C TYR A 474 17.90 11.81 -7.35
N ARG A 475 17.57 12.63 -6.36
CA ARG A 475 16.18 12.95 -6.01
C ARG A 475 15.45 13.62 -7.16
N ARG A 476 16.03 14.67 -7.75
CA ARG A 476 15.46 15.36 -8.93
C ARG A 476 15.16 14.37 -10.06
N ILE A 477 16.12 13.50 -10.38
CA ILE A 477 15.93 12.46 -11.42
C ILE A 477 14.76 11.53 -11.07
N ARG A 478 14.62 11.08 -9.81
CA ARG A 478 13.50 10.22 -9.40
C ARG A 478 12.17 10.96 -9.47
N GLU A 479 12.12 12.22 -9.05
CA GLU A 479 10.92 13.05 -9.10
C GLU A 479 10.48 13.28 -10.56
N GLU A 480 11.42 13.62 -11.45
CA GLU A 480 11.17 13.72 -12.88
C GLU A 480 10.66 12.39 -13.44
N LEU A 481 11.33 11.27 -13.13
CA LEU A 481 10.94 9.94 -13.61
C LEU A 481 9.55 9.53 -13.10
N ALA A 482 9.22 9.86 -11.85
CA ALA A 482 7.90 9.62 -11.28
C ALA A 482 6.83 10.48 -11.98
N GLY A 483 7.17 11.74 -12.31
CA GLY A 483 6.34 12.63 -13.14
C GLY A 483 6.09 12.03 -14.52
N LEU A 484 7.14 11.62 -15.24
CA LEU A 484 7.02 10.92 -16.53
C LEU A 484 6.13 9.68 -16.43
N THR A 485 6.34 8.86 -15.40
CA THR A 485 5.57 7.62 -15.22
C THR A 485 4.08 7.93 -15.03
N SER A 486 3.77 8.98 -14.26
CA SER A 486 2.40 9.47 -14.05
C SER A 486 1.80 10.04 -15.34
N ASP A 487 2.55 10.83 -16.11
CA ASP A 487 2.13 11.39 -17.40
C ASP A 487 1.78 10.26 -18.37
N VAL A 488 2.66 9.25 -18.48
CA VAL A 488 2.45 8.09 -19.36
C VAL A 488 1.22 7.29 -18.93
N ALA A 489 1.04 7.03 -17.63
CA ALA A 489 -0.14 6.33 -17.14
C ALA A 489 -1.44 7.12 -17.42
N SER A 490 -1.40 8.44 -17.27
CA SER A 490 -2.54 9.33 -17.59
C SER A 490 -2.86 9.29 -19.08
N GLN A 491 -1.86 9.44 -19.95
CA GLN A 491 -2.03 9.36 -21.41
C GLN A 491 -2.57 7.99 -21.84
N GLN A 492 -2.04 6.90 -21.25
CA GLN A 492 -2.54 5.54 -21.52
C GLN A 492 -4.01 5.40 -21.11
N LYS A 493 -4.39 5.93 -19.93
CA LYS A 493 -5.78 5.92 -19.47
C LYS A 493 -6.68 6.73 -20.41
N SER A 494 -6.29 7.95 -20.78
CA SER A 494 -7.03 8.77 -21.74
C SER A 494 -7.17 8.09 -23.10
N ALA A 495 -6.12 7.41 -23.58
CA ALA A 495 -6.18 6.63 -24.81
C ALA A 495 -7.15 5.44 -24.69
N ILE A 496 -7.16 4.73 -23.56
CA ILE A 496 -8.10 3.65 -23.27
C ILE A 496 -9.53 4.18 -23.21
N ASP A 497 -9.77 5.29 -22.51
CA ASP A 497 -11.11 5.87 -22.38
C ASP A 497 -11.62 6.42 -23.72
N ALA A 498 -10.75 7.04 -24.52
CA ALA A 498 -11.07 7.42 -25.89
C ALA A 498 -11.36 6.20 -26.78
N ALA A 499 -10.63 5.08 -26.60
CA ALA A 499 -10.91 3.83 -27.30
C ALA A 499 -12.28 3.24 -26.90
N LYS A 500 -12.63 3.29 -25.61
CA LYS A 500 -13.96 2.89 -25.13
C LYS A 500 -15.06 3.75 -25.72
N GLU A 501 -14.90 5.07 -25.71
CA GLU A 501 -15.88 6.00 -26.29
C GLU A 501 -16.01 5.79 -27.80
N PHE A 502 -14.88 5.59 -28.49
CA PHE A 502 -14.84 5.27 -29.91
C PHE A 502 -15.59 3.97 -30.23
N LEU A 503 -15.37 2.92 -29.46
CA LEU A 503 -16.04 1.63 -29.66
C LEU A 503 -17.52 1.70 -29.26
N ALA A 504 -17.88 2.47 -28.23
CA ALA A 504 -19.27 2.73 -27.87
C ALA A 504 -20.00 3.53 -28.96
N GLY A 505 -19.36 4.49 -29.61
CA GLY A 505 -19.94 5.25 -30.73
C GLY A 505 -20.08 4.43 -32.02
N ARG A 506 -19.21 3.42 -32.23
CA ARG A 506 -19.33 2.47 -33.34
C ARG A 506 -20.31 1.34 -33.08
N ALA A 507 -20.72 1.17 -31.84
CA ALA A 507 -21.82 0.32 -31.47
C ALA A 507 -23.15 0.97 -31.85
N VAL A 508 -23.38 1.18 -33.14
CA VAL A 508 -24.72 1.46 -33.63
C VAL A 508 -25.48 0.16 -33.44
N MET A 509 -26.21 0.09 -32.33
CA MET A 509 -27.12 -1.01 -32.15
C MET A 509 -28.26 -0.85 -33.13
N THR A 510 -28.32 -1.75 -34.09
CA THR A 510 -29.46 -1.86 -34.99
C THR A 510 -30.41 -2.90 -34.41
N ARG A 511 -31.66 -2.52 -34.17
CA ARG A 511 -32.68 -3.47 -33.77
C ARG A 511 -33.24 -4.13 -35.03
N ASP A 512 -32.80 -5.36 -35.29
CA ASP A 512 -33.33 -6.24 -36.33
C ASP A 512 -34.16 -7.36 -35.68
N ASP A 513 -35.44 -7.08 -35.46
CA ASP A 513 -36.36 -8.02 -34.82
C ASP A 513 -36.59 -9.27 -35.69
N ASP A 514 -36.45 -9.16 -37.01
CA ASP A 514 -36.58 -10.29 -37.95
C ASP A 514 -35.39 -11.25 -37.82
N ALA A 515 -34.16 -10.74 -37.68
CA ALA A 515 -32.99 -11.55 -37.40
C ALA A 515 -33.11 -12.27 -36.05
N ALA A 516 -33.61 -11.58 -35.03
CA ALA A 516 -33.89 -12.18 -33.73
C ALA A 516 -34.93 -13.30 -33.83
N ALA A 517 -36.06 -13.04 -34.52
CA ALA A 517 -37.13 -14.01 -34.76
C ALA A 517 -36.64 -15.25 -35.54
N LYS A 518 -35.80 -15.05 -36.55
CA LYS A 518 -35.16 -16.14 -37.32
C LYS A 518 -34.25 -16.99 -36.44
N LEU A 519 -33.47 -16.39 -35.53
CA LEU A 519 -32.64 -17.12 -34.58
C LEU A 519 -33.48 -18.00 -33.64
N PHE A 520 -34.60 -17.49 -33.13
CA PHE A 520 -35.52 -18.26 -32.29
C PHE A 520 -36.12 -19.48 -33.00
N LYS A 521 -36.31 -19.39 -34.33
CA LYS A 521 -36.81 -20.49 -35.16
C LYS A 521 -35.72 -21.49 -35.57
N SER A 522 -34.44 -21.17 -35.35
CA SER A 522 -33.33 -22.09 -35.62
C SER A 522 -33.23 -23.19 -34.55
N ALA A 523 -33.11 -24.46 -34.99
CA ALA A 523 -33.05 -25.61 -34.09
C ALA A 523 -31.84 -25.58 -33.13
N ASP A 524 -30.74 -24.93 -33.54
CA ASP A 524 -29.49 -24.83 -32.79
C ASP A 524 -29.54 -23.83 -31.62
N TYR A 525 -30.53 -22.94 -31.58
CA TYR A 525 -30.73 -22.02 -30.46
C TYR A 525 -31.27 -22.73 -29.21
N PHE A 526 -32.12 -23.75 -29.40
CA PHE A 526 -32.81 -24.45 -28.31
C PHE A 526 -31.88 -25.28 -27.42
N SER A 527 -30.70 -25.67 -27.92
CA SER A 527 -29.69 -26.45 -27.20
C SER A 527 -28.78 -25.58 -26.32
N LEU A 528 -28.58 -24.30 -26.66
CA LEU A 528 -27.60 -23.42 -25.98
C LEU A 528 -28.16 -22.65 -24.77
N LEU A 529 -29.47 -22.38 -24.73
CA LEU A 529 -30.12 -21.69 -23.61
C LEU A 529 -31.02 -22.63 -22.79
N ALA A 530 -30.41 -23.53 -22.03
CA ALA A 530 -31.11 -24.33 -21.03
C ALA A 530 -31.60 -23.51 -19.82
N ILE A 531 -31.37 -22.19 -19.80
CA ILE A 531 -31.46 -21.36 -18.58
C ILE A 531 -32.04 -19.99 -18.92
N GLY A 532 -33.32 -19.80 -18.55
CA GLY A 532 -34.06 -18.56 -18.80
C GLY A 532 -34.74 -18.49 -20.17
N ARG A 533 -35.26 -19.62 -20.67
CA ARG A 533 -35.96 -19.69 -21.96
C ARG A 533 -37.03 -18.60 -22.06
N PRO A 534 -36.96 -17.69 -23.04
CA PRO A 534 -38.13 -16.92 -23.42
C PRO A 534 -39.22 -17.93 -23.81
N LYS A 535 -40.41 -17.80 -23.22
CA LYS A 535 -41.50 -18.76 -23.37
C LYS A 535 -42.14 -18.71 -24.77
N ASN A 536 -41.93 -17.60 -25.46
CA ASN A 536 -42.44 -17.33 -26.79
C ASN A 536 -41.49 -16.39 -27.53
N GLU A 537 -41.73 -16.24 -28.84
CA GLU A 537 -40.99 -15.36 -29.74
C GLU A 537 -40.97 -13.90 -29.24
N GLN A 538 -42.07 -13.43 -28.63
CA GLN A 538 -42.18 -12.07 -28.11
C GLN A 538 -41.25 -11.82 -26.91
N GLU A 539 -41.18 -12.73 -25.93
CA GLU A 539 -40.25 -12.59 -24.79
C GLU A 539 -38.78 -12.57 -25.24
N MET A 540 -38.46 -13.20 -26.37
CA MET A 540 -37.12 -13.18 -26.97
C MET A 540 -36.84 -11.83 -27.64
N ILE A 541 -37.80 -11.31 -28.42
CA ILE A 541 -37.75 -9.96 -29.00
C ILE A 541 -37.68 -8.88 -27.91
N ASP A 542 -38.35 -9.09 -26.78
CA ASP A 542 -38.31 -8.18 -25.63
C ASP A 542 -36.97 -8.24 -24.88
N ALA A 543 -36.31 -9.42 -24.89
CA ALA A 543 -34.96 -9.60 -24.37
C ALA A 543 -33.88 -9.14 -25.34
N TYR A 544 -34.20 -9.02 -26.64
CA TYR A 544 -33.27 -8.54 -27.66
C TYR A 544 -32.98 -7.06 -27.48
N VAL A 545 -31.70 -6.77 -27.30
CA VAL A 545 -31.21 -5.42 -27.04
C VAL A 545 -30.88 -4.74 -28.37
N GLY A 546 -30.28 -5.49 -29.30
CA GLY A 546 -29.94 -5.05 -30.65
C GLY A 546 -28.81 -5.88 -31.24
N SER A 547 -28.38 -5.55 -32.45
CA SER A 547 -27.22 -6.14 -33.08
C SER A 547 -26.08 -5.15 -33.22
N ILE A 548 -24.85 -5.62 -33.07
CA ILE A 548 -23.65 -4.86 -33.34
C ILE A 548 -22.74 -5.62 -34.30
N SER A 549 -22.52 -5.05 -35.48
CA SER A 549 -21.70 -5.66 -36.53
C SER A 549 -22.13 -7.11 -36.89
N GLY A 550 -23.42 -7.44 -36.77
CA GLY A 550 -23.93 -8.79 -37.03
C GLY A 550 -23.89 -9.75 -35.83
N MET A 551 -23.42 -9.30 -34.65
CA MET A 551 -23.58 -10.04 -33.40
C MET A 551 -24.90 -9.62 -32.73
N LEU A 552 -25.73 -10.58 -32.33
CA LEU A 552 -27.01 -10.34 -31.68
C LEU A 552 -26.82 -10.29 -30.15
N LEU A 553 -27.31 -9.23 -29.51
CA LEU A 553 -27.17 -8.99 -28.09
C LEU A 553 -28.50 -9.14 -27.37
N PHE A 554 -28.53 -9.96 -26.33
CA PHE A 554 -29.72 -10.21 -25.52
C PHE A 554 -29.47 -9.89 -24.05
N LYS A 555 -30.47 -9.32 -23.39
CA LYS A 555 -30.50 -9.07 -21.95
C LYS A 555 -30.99 -10.33 -21.25
N ALA A 556 -30.11 -10.98 -20.49
CA ALA A 556 -30.50 -12.14 -19.70
C ALA A 556 -31.02 -11.71 -18.33
N ALA A 557 -32.30 -12.00 -18.06
CA ALA A 557 -32.93 -11.74 -16.76
C ALA A 557 -32.26 -12.52 -15.61
N ALA A 558 -31.76 -13.73 -15.88
CA ALA A 558 -30.98 -14.53 -14.96
C ALA A 558 -30.17 -15.62 -15.69
N LEU A 559 -28.84 -15.53 -15.62
CA LEU A 559 -27.96 -16.65 -15.93
C LEU A 559 -27.76 -17.48 -14.67
N ILE A 560 -28.13 -18.75 -14.73
CA ILE A 560 -27.91 -19.73 -13.66
C ILE A 560 -26.62 -20.48 -13.98
N SER A 561 -25.57 -20.28 -13.20
CA SER A 561 -24.41 -21.17 -13.30
C SER A 561 -24.72 -22.49 -12.57
N ARG A 562 -24.50 -23.62 -13.25
CA ARG A 562 -24.44 -24.93 -12.61
C ARG A 562 -23.00 -25.19 -12.21
N ASN A 563 -22.74 -25.53 -10.95
CA ASN A 563 -21.40 -25.95 -10.55
C ASN A 563 -21.01 -27.29 -11.22
N ALA A 564 -19.78 -27.76 -11.02
CA ALA A 564 -19.30 -29.03 -11.58
C ALA A 564 -20.16 -30.25 -11.16
N ALA A 565 -20.93 -30.14 -10.08
CA ALA A 565 -21.86 -31.15 -9.59
C ALA A 565 -23.30 -30.99 -10.12
N GLY A 566 -23.53 -30.11 -11.11
CA GLY A 566 -24.83 -29.90 -11.75
C GLY A 566 -25.85 -29.09 -10.93
N ARG A 567 -25.48 -28.60 -9.73
CA ARG A 567 -26.37 -27.83 -8.84
C ARG A 567 -26.38 -26.34 -9.21
N MET A 568 -27.56 -25.72 -9.19
CA MET A 568 -27.78 -24.31 -9.52
C MET A 568 -27.34 -23.43 -8.35
N ASN A 569 -26.28 -22.61 -8.49
CA ASN A 569 -25.70 -21.89 -7.34
C ASN A 569 -25.85 -20.37 -7.35
N ARG A 570 -26.21 -19.72 -8.45
CA ARG A 570 -26.48 -18.26 -8.44
C ARG A 570 -27.23 -17.81 -9.69
N LYS A 571 -28.26 -16.97 -9.50
CA LYS A 571 -28.85 -16.13 -10.56
C LYS A 571 -28.01 -14.87 -10.67
N THR A 572 -27.35 -14.67 -11.79
CA THR A 572 -26.59 -13.43 -12.07
C THR A 572 -27.28 -12.71 -13.23
N LYS A 573 -27.56 -11.41 -13.08
CA LYS A 573 -28.03 -10.59 -14.21
C LYS A 573 -26.84 -10.37 -15.17
N GLY A 574 -27.09 -10.27 -16.48
CA GLY A 574 -26.03 -10.10 -17.47
C GLY A 574 -26.52 -10.01 -18.91
N PHE A 575 -25.59 -10.08 -19.86
CA PHE A 575 -25.85 -10.08 -21.29
C PHE A 575 -25.36 -11.38 -21.94
N VAL A 576 -26.08 -11.84 -22.96
CA VAL A 576 -25.69 -12.97 -23.80
C VAL A 576 -25.49 -12.46 -25.21
N ILE A 577 -24.35 -12.80 -25.80
CA ILE A 577 -23.96 -12.36 -27.14
C ILE A 577 -23.88 -13.57 -28.04
N PHE A 578 -24.55 -13.51 -29.18
CA PHE A 578 -24.45 -14.50 -30.24
C PHE A 578 -23.65 -13.93 -31.39
N ALA A 579 -22.55 -14.59 -31.74
CA ALA A 579 -21.67 -14.15 -32.81
C ALA A 579 -22.09 -14.75 -34.16
N GLY A 580 -22.98 -14.05 -34.87
CA GLY A 580 -23.28 -14.26 -36.27
C GLY A 580 -24.53 -15.11 -36.59
N PRO A 581 -25.10 -14.96 -37.80
CA PRO A 581 -26.31 -15.65 -38.23
C PRO A 581 -26.08 -17.15 -38.56
N ASP A 582 -24.84 -17.54 -38.87
CA ASP A 582 -24.54 -18.85 -39.47
C ASP A 582 -23.71 -19.79 -38.55
N ARG A 583 -23.27 -19.31 -37.38
CA ARG A 583 -22.60 -20.10 -36.33
C ARG A 583 -23.00 -19.57 -34.96
N VAL A 584 -23.54 -20.43 -34.11
CA VAL A 584 -23.95 -20.02 -32.76
C VAL A 584 -22.75 -20.11 -31.81
N GLU A 585 -21.82 -19.17 -31.93
CA GLU A 585 -20.81 -18.95 -30.88
C GLU A 585 -21.38 -17.98 -29.85
N SER A 586 -21.61 -18.49 -28.63
CA SER A 586 -22.19 -17.70 -27.54
C SER A 586 -21.11 -17.22 -26.58
N VAL A 587 -21.02 -15.90 -26.37
CA VAL A 587 -20.19 -15.30 -25.33
C VAL A 587 -21.11 -14.85 -24.20
N PHE A 588 -20.88 -15.39 -23.00
CA PHE A 588 -21.63 -15.01 -21.81
C PHE A 588 -20.88 -13.94 -21.04
N ILE A 589 -21.52 -12.79 -20.86
CA ILE A 589 -20.95 -11.68 -20.10
C ILE A 589 -21.83 -11.43 -18.88
N TYR A 590 -21.30 -11.71 -17.69
CA TYR A 590 -22.04 -11.66 -16.43
C TYR A 590 -21.34 -10.80 -15.37
N GLY A 591 -22.13 -9.99 -14.66
CA GLY A 591 -21.69 -9.16 -13.55
C GLY A 591 -22.83 -8.28 -13.05
N THR A 592 -22.79 -7.89 -11.77
CA THR A 592 -23.85 -7.07 -11.15
C THR A 592 -23.95 -5.66 -11.71
N ASP A 593 -22.85 -5.17 -12.30
CA ASP A 593 -22.68 -3.78 -12.75
C ASP A 593 -22.09 -3.69 -14.17
N ILE A 594 -22.34 -4.70 -15.02
CA ILE A 594 -21.91 -4.62 -16.41
C ILE A 594 -22.85 -3.68 -17.15
N ASP A 595 -22.33 -2.53 -17.56
CA ASP A 595 -23.02 -1.65 -18.49
C ASP A 595 -22.92 -2.17 -19.93
N LEU A 596 -23.86 -1.68 -20.76
CA LEU A 596 -23.97 -2.07 -22.15
C LEU A 596 -22.69 -1.77 -22.96
N PRO A 597 -22.04 -0.59 -22.83
CA PRO A 597 -20.75 -0.32 -23.48
C PRO A 597 -19.66 -1.35 -23.14
N LYS A 598 -19.53 -1.75 -21.87
CA LYS A 598 -18.53 -2.73 -21.44
C LYS A 598 -18.81 -4.12 -22.00
N ALA A 599 -20.08 -4.54 -22.06
CA ALA A 599 -20.46 -5.80 -22.69
C ALA A 599 -20.12 -5.82 -24.19
N ILE A 600 -20.39 -4.70 -24.88
CA ILE A 600 -20.06 -4.53 -26.30
C ILE A 600 -18.55 -4.61 -26.55
N MET A 601 -17.75 -3.95 -25.71
CA MET A 601 -16.29 -3.98 -25.80
C MET A 601 -15.74 -5.42 -25.72
N GLN A 602 -16.22 -6.19 -24.76
CA GLN A 602 -15.84 -7.58 -24.58
C GLN A 602 -16.31 -8.46 -25.75
N ALA A 603 -17.48 -8.17 -26.32
CA ALA A 603 -18.00 -8.84 -27.52
C ALA A 603 -17.06 -8.70 -28.72
N LEU A 604 -16.66 -7.45 -29.01
CA LEU A 604 -15.82 -7.11 -30.15
C LEU A 604 -14.43 -7.71 -30.01
N ALA A 605 -13.86 -7.70 -28.80
CA ALA A 605 -12.58 -8.32 -28.49
C ALA A 605 -12.58 -9.85 -28.69
N VAL A 606 -13.71 -10.52 -28.43
CA VAL A 606 -13.83 -11.96 -28.70
C VAL A 606 -13.89 -12.23 -30.20
N ARG A 607 -14.68 -11.47 -30.95
CA ARG A 607 -14.81 -11.65 -32.40
C ARG A 607 -13.48 -11.53 -33.14
N GLU A 608 -12.68 -10.51 -32.84
CA GLU A 608 -11.37 -10.34 -33.49
C GLU A 608 -10.40 -11.50 -33.19
N ASN A 609 -10.55 -12.19 -32.04
CA ASN A 609 -9.79 -13.39 -31.73
C ASN A 609 -10.30 -14.64 -32.46
N VAL A 610 -11.60 -14.71 -32.78
CA VAL A 610 -12.20 -15.83 -33.52
C VAL A 610 -11.80 -15.80 -35.00
N ASP A 611 -11.71 -14.62 -35.61
CA ASP A 611 -11.37 -14.45 -37.04
C ASP A 611 -9.92 -14.89 -37.38
N GLY A 612 -9.05 -15.11 -36.38
CA GLY A 612 -7.68 -15.61 -36.54
C GLY A 612 -7.51 -17.14 -36.52
N LEU A 613 -8.58 -17.91 -36.28
CA LEU A 613 -8.53 -19.37 -36.13
C LEU A 613 -9.08 -20.07 -37.38
N THR A 614 -8.31 -21.02 -37.93
CA THR A 614 -8.69 -21.79 -39.12
C THR A 614 -9.94 -22.66 -38.90
N PRO A 615 -10.75 -22.93 -39.94
CA PRO A 615 -12.04 -23.61 -39.81
C PRO A 615 -11.87 -25.12 -39.59
N GLY A 616 -11.74 -25.51 -38.32
CA GLY A 616 -11.95 -26.86 -37.82
C GLY A 616 -12.83 -26.78 -36.59
N GLY A 617 -13.92 -27.53 -36.55
CA GLY A 617 -14.92 -27.44 -35.48
C GLY A 617 -14.34 -27.76 -34.11
N TRP A 618 -14.14 -26.72 -33.29
CA TRP A 618 -13.90 -26.85 -31.86
C TRP A 618 -15.02 -26.12 -31.13
N MET A 619 -15.85 -26.90 -30.44
CA MET A 619 -16.87 -26.39 -29.53
C MET A 619 -16.15 -25.91 -28.26
N PHE A 620 -15.76 -24.64 -28.20
CA PHE A 620 -15.16 -24.05 -27.00
C PHE A 620 -16.22 -23.90 -25.89
N SER A 621 -16.41 -24.96 -25.11
CA SER A 621 -16.98 -24.88 -23.77
C SER A 621 -15.90 -24.42 -22.78
N THR A 622 -15.38 -23.21 -22.95
CA THR A 622 -14.54 -22.59 -21.91
C THR A 622 -15.41 -21.67 -21.06
N ARG A 623 -15.84 -22.19 -19.91
CA ARG A 623 -16.18 -21.36 -18.74
C ARG A 623 -14.91 -20.67 -18.22
N LYS A 624 -14.31 -19.76 -18.99
CA LYS A 624 -13.27 -18.88 -18.47
C LYS A 624 -13.95 -17.57 -18.07
N TYR A 625 -14.00 -17.35 -16.76
CA TYR A 625 -14.25 -16.03 -16.19
C TYR A 625 -13.16 -15.10 -16.73
N ILE A 626 -13.55 -13.94 -17.28
CA ILE A 626 -12.61 -12.87 -17.59
C ILE A 626 -12.98 -11.73 -16.64
N ASP A 627 -12.30 -11.67 -15.50
CA ASP A 627 -12.41 -10.50 -14.63
C ASP A 627 -11.61 -9.31 -15.18
N ASN A 628 -11.72 -8.15 -14.53
CA ASN A 628 -11.06 -6.91 -14.97
C ASN A 628 -9.53 -7.06 -15.11
N GLY A 629 -8.89 -7.84 -14.24
CA GLY A 629 -7.44 -8.06 -14.28
C GLY A 629 -7.04 -8.99 -15.42
N GLN A 630 -7.88 -9.96 -15.77
CA GLN A 630 -7.65 -10.84 -16.91
C GLN A 630 -7.89 -10.13 -18.25
N LEU A 631 -8.85 -9.20 -18.33
CA LEU A 631 -9.05 -8.36 -19.51
C LEU A 631 -7.86 -7.42 -19.73
N GLU A 632 -7.37 -6.75 -18.68
CA GLU A 632 -6.15 -5.95 -18.75
C GLU A 632 -4.95 -6.80 -19.18
N LYS A 633 -4.80 -8.02 -18.63
CA LYS A 633 -3.72 -8.94 -19.00
C LYS A 633 -3.85 -9.44 -20.44
N LEU A 634 -5.04 -9.72 -20.94
CA LEU A 634 -5.31 -10.09 -22.35
C LEU A 634 -4.99 -8.95 -23.31
N LEU A 635 -5.44 -7.73 -23.00
CA LEU A 635 -5.11 -6.53 -23.79
C LEU A 635 -3.61 -6.21 -23.76
N THR A 636 -2.94 -6.48 -22.63
CA THR A 636 -1.48 -6.33 -22.47
C THR A 636 -0.70 -7.43 -23.22
N THR A 637 -1.21 -8.66 -23.24
CA THR A 637 -0.59 -9.81 -23.96
C THR A 637 -0.78 -9.68 -25.47
N TYR A 638 -1.93 -9.19 -25.92
CA TYR A 638 -2.19 -8.89 -27.32
C TYR A 638 -1.30 -7.75 -27.85
N SER A 639 -1.08 -6.71 -27.02
CA SER A 639 -0.15 -5.62 -27.36
C SER A 639 1.33 -6.00 -27.24
N SER A 640 1.69 -7.11 -26.57
CA SER A 640 3.06 -7.61 -26.47
C SER A 640 3.49 -8.53 -27.63
N GLY A 641 2.53 -9.12 -28.36
CA GLY A 641 2.77 -9.94 -29.54
C GLY A 641 3.26 -11.37 -29.27
N GLU A 642 3.14 -11.88 -28.04
CA GLU A 642 3.45 -13.28 -27.73
C GLU A 642 2.40 -14.21 -28.38
N LYS A 643 2.78 -14.87 -29.47
CA LYS A 643 1.89 -15.75 -30.28
C LYS A 643 1.53 -17.09 -29.62
N ASN A 644 2.04 -17.40 -28.43
CA ASN A 644 1.78 -18.69 -27.77
C ASN A 644 1.56 -18.52 -26.26
N VAL A 645 0.31 -18.51 -25.83
CA VAL A 645 -0.11 -18.92 -24.48
C VAL A 645 -1.46 -19.64 -24.59
N GLU A 646 -1.56 -20.85 -24.03
CA GLU A 646 -2.79 -21.68 -23.95
C GLU A 646 -3.97 -21.05 -23.18
#